data_AF-A0A3L8D6Y1-F1
#
_entry.id   AF-A0A3L8D6Y1-F1
#
_cell.length_a   1.000
_cell.length_b   1.000
_cell.length_c   1.000
_cell.angle_alpha   90.00
_cell.angle_beta   90.00
_cell.angle_gamma   90.00
#
_symmetry.space_group_name_H-M   'P 1'
#
loop_
_entity.id
_entity.type
_entity.pdbx_description
1 polymer ?
#
loop_
_entity_poly.entity_id
_entity_poly.type
_entity_poly.pdbx_seq_one_letter_code
_entity_poly.pdbx_strand_id
1 'polypeptide(L)'
;MRLLKFLLRYFPPGLALEYTQGGDIKTKMIDLLDLSAEAAEPVITEGVVDQLIETLRKLQDKVCDVDTKRYYKYKTLQTHLLPVTNVAFDKLGKRYFTFKLSLDHSCLTGSYDRTCKVWDIDSGTELLTLEGHKNVVYAVSFNNPISDRIVTGSFDRTAKVWCSRTGYCLATMWGHDAEVTVAKFSPTRCEIATGSIDATSKIFHAETGQELGTLNGHKAEVIALHYNDDGNQMISGSFDGTVNVWDTRTFTRSSMLSGHRAELSNCLYNFDCSLIASSSMDKSAKVWDIRTNSCLATLSGHDDEVLDLAFDNNGRKLATASGDTTARVWNVNGHFQQLALMRGHREEVSKDYNMNGISNQAFDGIESVSGVPDMHETLSSFPEQFGDSPRKSEIKPEILKETDNLTCGWFWFRPVYLQRFRTAKWALFWLCWAGAMQGMVVNGFVNVVITTIERRFGLKSSETGLIAGGYDIASFLLLVPVSYLGGRAKASKPRYIGIGVLVLGIGSLLFASPHYLAGPYRGGQQKENVCRNVANASSHSISCTDQSTVQAELEPYSGVYLTIFLVAQLLHGAGAAPFYTLGVTYLDENVSKKMSSVYLDSSTIGLIPDSNVWIGAWWIGFLAAAVICFVIAIPVLAFPAALPGSEELAKDRVSEAHEKSTRSTAGTGEAFSKIRELPRALTELLGNPAFFMLNLAGASEGLLIAGFAAFLPKLIENQFSVSASSAALLMGLVTVPAGGGGTFLGGYLIKRFNLPCSGILKFCLLATAACIAFTLCFALNCPNLDFAGLTVPYQNNTKKIALSLENNCNKGCGCSRSQFDPICGVDGITYYSPCHAGCYQETLINDVKVYMDCSCIHAPAMNLTTSDTGNIVQYEAINTTCSSTCSYLWLFIVLAFCNMFMTFLCTMPALSSTLRVVRDDQRSFALGVQWIKVRILGTIPAPMVFGALIDDTCILWNETCEGRGACLVYDNYYMSRYMLALAFIGKAASLLFFFLAWWTYVPPGGRGINENSRQQTAATLMLSDTSQEAQIVPIP
;
A
#
# COMPACT_ATOMS: atom_id res chain seq x y z
N MET A 1 47.11 20.54 48.96
CA MET A 1 45.81 20.68 48.26
C MET A 1 45.12 21.88 48.86
N ARG A 2 44.48 22.75 48.07
CA ARG A 2 43.76 23.92 48.59
C ARG A 2 42.31 23.86 48.15
N LEU A 3 41.37 23.82 49.10
CA LEU A 3 39.95 23.89 48.81
C LEU A 3 39.60 25.28 48.24
N LEU A 4 38.81 25.30 47.17
CA LEU A 4 38.34 26.52 46.50
C LEU A 4 36.91 26.87 46.92
N LYS A 5 35.97 25.94 46.76
CA LYS A 5 34.54 26.15 47.07
C LYS A 5 33.81 24.83 47.31
N PHE A 6 32.68 24.94 48.00
CA PHE A 6 31.67 23.88 48.10
C PHE A 6 30.58 24.10 47.05
N LEU A 7 30.21 23.05 46.34
CA LEU A 7 29.03 23.03 45.48
C LEU A 7 28.02 22.04 46.06
N LEU A 8 26.77 22.47 46.17
CA LEU A 8 25.69 21.62 46.67
C LEU A 8 25.07 20.84 45.51
N ARG A 9 24.92 19.52 45.70
CA ARG A 9 24.12 18.66 44.85
C ARG A 9 22.87 18.27 45.61
N TYR A 10 21.69 18.68 45.13
CA TYR A 10 20.43 18.36 45.80
C TYR A 10 19.93 16.94 45.51
N PHE A 11 20.22 16.40 44.32
CA PHE A 11 19.69 15.11 43.87
C PHE A 11 20.78 14.21 43.28
N PRO A 12 21.09 13.09 43.94
CA PRO A 12 20.86 12.86 45.38
C PRO A 12 21.62 13.87 46.23
N PRO A 13 21.23 14.05 47.51
CA PRO A 13 21.90 14.94 48.44
C PRO A 13 23.39 14.62 48.50
N GLY A 14 24.22 15.64 48.29
CA GLY A 14 25.66 15.50 48.24
C GLY A 14 26.38 16.83 48.14
N LEU A 15 27.69 16.77 48.32
CA LEU A 15 28.58 17.92 48.34
C LEU A 15 29.72 17.69 47.36
N ALA A 16 29.92 18.59 46.40
CA ALA A 16 31.10 18.58 45.55
C ALA A 16 32.16 19.55 46.09
N LEU A 17 33.36 19.04 46.33
CA LEU A 17 34.53 19.79 46.75
C LEU A 17 35.37 20.14 45.52
N GLU A 18 35.44 21.43 45.17
CA GLU A 18 36.45 21.88 44.21
C GLU A 18 37.73 22.25 44.97
N TYR A 19 38.85 21.62 44.63
CA TYR A 19 40.15 21.86 45.25
C TYR A 19 41.26 21.86 44.20
N THR A 20 42.36 22.55 44.50
CA THR A 20 43.56 22.52 43.67
C THR A 20 44.57 21.51 44.18
N GLN A 21 45.10 20.68 43.28
CA GLN A 21 46.17 19.73 43.53
C GLN A 21 47.17 19.81 42.38
N GLY A 22 48.37 20.33 42.65
CA GLY A 22 49.42 20.44 41.62
C GLY A 22 49.19 21.51 40.56
N GLY A 23 48.34 22.51 40.83
CA GLY A 23 47.96 23.56 39.86
C GLY A 23 46.64 23.28 39.14
N ASP A 24 46.21 22.02 39.09
CA ASP A 24 44.94 21.62 38.47
C ASP A 24 43.78 21.73 39.46
N ILE A 25 42.63 22.22 38.95
CA ILE A 25 41.35 22.22 39.68
C ILE A 25 40.72 20.84 39.52
N LYS A 26 40.45 20.17 40.64
CA LYS A 26 39.75 18.89 40.70
C LYS A 26 38.47 19.02 41.49
N THR A 27 37.49 18.20 41.15
CA THR A 27 36.22 18.12 41.88
C THR A 27 36.10 16.72 42.48
N LYS A 28 35.86 16.63 43.79
CA LYS A 28 35.53 15.37 44.48
C LYS A 28 34.09 15.43 44.97
N MET A 29 33.29 14.42 44.62
CA MET A 29 31.91 14.29 45.09
C MET A 29 31.90 13.55 46.43
N ILE A 30 31.11 14.03 47.38
CA ILE A 30 30.77 13.37 48.64
C ILE A 30 29.26 13.12 48.62
N ASP A 31 28.86 11.86 48.67
CA ASP A 31 27.47 11.47 48.66
C ASP A 31 26.93 11.46 50.09
N LEU A 32 25.84 12.19 50.34
CA LEU A 32 25.23 12.38 51.66
C LEU A 32 23.83 11.76 51.69
N LEU A 33 23.73 10.48 51.34
CA LEU A 33 22.46 9.77 51.17
C LEU A 33 21.62 9.72 52.46
N ASP A 34 22.28 9.73 53.62
CA ASP A 34 21.64 9.58 54.93
C ASP A 34 21.55 10.90 55.72
N LEU A 35 22.08 12.02 55.20
CA LEU A 35 22.30 13.29 55.92
C LEU A 35 23.07 13.17 57.26
N SER A 36 23.40 11.94 57.67
CA SER A 36 24.22 11.52 58.78
C SER A 36 25.44 10.83 58.17
N ALA A 37 26.47 11.61 57.90
CA ALA A 37 27.77 11.06 57.55
C ALA A 37 28.81 11.81 58.37
N GLU A 38 29.20 11.20 59.49
CA GLU A 38 30.42 11.52 60.22
C GLU A 38 31.63 11.10 59.35
N ALA A 39 31.84 11.79 58.23
CA ALA A 39 32.95 11.52 57.32
C ALA A 39 34.12 12.46 57.65
N ALA A 40 35.09 11.97 58.41
CA ALA A 40 36.36 12.64 58.65
C ALA A 40 37.19 12.69 57.35
N GLU A 41 36.98 13.72 56.53
CA GLU A 41 37.73 13.93 55.28
C GLU A 41 38.94 14.85 55.51
N PRO A 42 40.16 14.44 55.13
CA PRO A 42 41.39 15.20 55.40
C PRO A 42 41.50 16.53 54.64
N VAL A 43 40.61 16.77 53.66
CA VAL A 43 40.55 18.02 52.88
C VAL A 43 39.81 19.13 53.64
N ILE A 44 38.98 18.77 54.62
CA ILE A 44 38.18 19.71 55.40
C ILE A 44 39.01 20.13 56.62
N THR A 45 39.50 21.37 56.62
CA THR A 45 40.22 21.95 57.77
C THR A 45 39.24 22.63 58.74
N GLU A 46 39.59 22.72 60.03
CA GLU A 46 38.73 23.30 61.08
C GLU A 46 38.22 24.71 60.73
N GLY A 47 39.00 25.51 60.00
CA GLY A 47 38.63 26.88 59.60
C GLY A 47 37.50 27.00 58.57
N VAL A 48 37.07 25.89 57.94
CA VAL A 48 36.01 25.89 56.91
C VAL A 48 34.74 25.16 57.39
N VAL A 49 34.75 24.67 58.64
CA VAL A 49 33.64 23.89 59.22
C VAL A 49 32.36 24.72 59.32
N ASP A 50 32.44 26.01 59.65
CA ASP A 50 31.26 26.88 59.73
C ASP A 50 30.56 27.05 58.38
N GLN A 51 31.34 27.21 57.29
CA GLN A 51 30.80 27.28 55.93
C GLN A 51 30.20 25.94 55.49
N LEU A 52 30.82 24.83 55.91
CA LEU A 52 30.27 23.51 55.68
C LEU A 52 28.92 23.33 56.40
N ILE A 53 28.80 23.75 57.65
CA ILE A 53 27.54 23.68 58.41
C ILE A 53 26.47 24.53 57.73
N GLU A 54 26.80 25.75 57.27
CA GLU A 54 25.83 26.61 56.56
C GLU A 54 25.35 25.97 55.25
N THR A 55 26.27 25.37 54.48
CA THR A 55 25.92 24.69 53.22
C THR A 55 25.10 23.43 53.45
N LEU A 56 25.43 22.65 54.49
CA LEU A 56 24.63 21.48 54.90
C LEU A 56 23.24 21.88 55.39
N ARG A 57 23.09 23.00 56.11
CA ARG A 57 21.77 23.53 56.47
C ARG A 57 20.95 23.88 55.23
N LYS A 58 21.54 24.54 54.23
CA LYS A 58 20.83 24.82 52.95
C LYS A 58 20.40 23.55 52.23
N LEU A 59 21.23 22.50 52.27
CA LEU A 59 20.87 21.18 51.74
C LEU A 59 19.69 20.59 52.51
N GLN A 60 19.77 20.59 53.85
CA GLN A 60 18.76 20.05 54.74
C GLN A 60 17.42 20.77 54.59
N ASP A 61 17.43 22.11 54.59
CA ASP A 61 16.25 22.93 54.35
C ASP A 61 15.59 22.58 53.01
N LYS A 62 16.40 22.29 51.97
CA LYS A 62 15.87 21.96 50.65
C LYS A 62 15.35 20.52 50.54
N VAL A 63 15.93 19.58 51.29
CA VAL A 63 15.47 18.19 51.34
C VAL A 63 14.20 18.07 52.18
N CYS A 64 14.11 18.82 53.28
CA CYS A 64 12.96 18.92 54.17
C CYS A 64 11.84 19.84 53.64
N ASP A 65 12.03 20.46 52.47
CA ASP A 65 11.02 21.28 51.79
C ASP A 65 9.86 20.38 51.35
N VAL A 66 8.78 20.37 52.13
CA VAL A 66 7.58 19.52 51.94
C VAL A 66 6.58 20.19 50.98
N ASP A 67 6.92 21.32 50.36
CA ASP A 67 5.98 22.03 49.49
C ASP A 67 5.53 21.13 48.34
N THR A 68 4.25 20.79 48.35
CA THR A 68 3.60 20.06 47.26
C THR A 68 3.68 20.92 46.00
N LYS A 69 4.64 20.61 45.12
CA LYS A 69 4.78 21.31 43.86
C LYS A 69 3.57 20.98 42.99
N ARG A 70 2.71 21.99 42.79
CA ARG A 70 1.61 21.89 41.83
C ARG A 70 2.14 22.20 40.45
N TYR A 71 2.05 21.22 39.56
CA TYR A 71 2.37 21.41 38.15
C TYR A 71 1.17 22.01 37.43
N TYR A 72 1.43 22.93 36.52
CA TYR A 72 0.45 23.40 35.54
C TYR A 72 0.99 23.12 34.16
N LYS A 73 0.08 22.99 33.19
CA LYS A 73 0.45 22.85 31.79
C LYS A 73 1.15 24.13 31.32
N TYR A 74 2.47 24.05 31.15
CA TYR A 74 3.27 25.19 30.68
C TYR A 74 3.04 25.46 29.18
N LYS A 75 3.19 24.44 28.33
CA LYS A 75 3.08 24.56 26.87
C LYS A 75 2.64 23.25 26.20
N THR A 76 2.05 23.35 25.01
CA THR A 76 1.80 22.18 24.13
C THR A 76 2.64 22.37 22.88
N LEU A 77 3.47 21.38 22.55
CA LEU A 77 4.31 21.40 21.37
C LEU A 77 3.90 20.26 20.45
N GLN A 78 3.52 20.60 19.21
CA GLN A 78 3.35 19.61 18.16
C GLN A 78 4.70 19.43 17.48
N THR A 79 5.38 18.32 17.79
CA THR A 79 6.78 18.12 17.43
C THR A 79 6.94 17.51 16.04
N HIS A 80 6.24 16.41 15.78
CA HIS A 80 6.27 15.67 14.53
C HIS A 80 4.86 15.38 13.99
N LEU A 81 4.74 15.16 12.68
CA LEU A 81 3.51 14.69 12.04
C LEU A 81 3.34 13.18 12.16
N LEU A 82 4.45 12.45 12.29
CA LEU A 82 4.47 11.00 12.50
C LEU A 82 4.71 10.69 13.99
N PRO A 83 4.37 9.47 14.46
CA PRO A 83 4.50 9.11 15.87
C PRO A 83 5.88 9.43 16.45
N VAL A 84 5.88 10.03 17.63
CA VAL A 84 7.09 10.30 18.42
C VAL A 84 7.49 8.99 19.10
N THR A 85 8.76 8.62 19.00
CA THR A 85 9.29 7.39 19.58
C THR A 85 9.75 7.62 21.02
N ASN A 86 10.57 8.64 21.23
CA ASN A 86 11.17 8.90 22.53
C ASN A 86 11.46 10.39 22.70
N VAL A 87 11.48 10.81 23.97
CA VAL A 87 11.71 12.19 24.39
C VAL A 87 12.80 12.21 25.45
N ALA A 88 13.79 13.07 25.30
CA ALA A 88 14.87 13.23 26.27
C ALA A 88 15.07 14.71 26.61
N PHE A 89 15.28 15.00 27.89
CA PHE A 89 15.52 16.35 28.38
C PHE A 89 17.01 16.57 28.67
N ASP A 90 17.48 17.80 28.43
CA ASP A 90 18.76 18.26 28.94
C ASP A 90 18.67 18.44 30.48
N LYS A 91 19.73 18.04 31.18
CA LYS A 91 19.88 18.19 32.64
C LYS A 91 20.22 19.62 33.04
N LEU A 92 20.78 20.44 32.16
CA LEU A 92 21.24 21.80 32.48
C LEU A 92 20.14 22.86 32.28
N GLY A 93 19.44 23.21 33.36
CA GLY A 93 18.74 24.48 33.47
C GLY A 93 19.71 25.58 33.91
N LYS A 94 20.04 26.49 32.98
CA LYS A 94 20.90 27.70 33.11
C LYS A 94 22.41 27.47 33.23
N ARG A 95 23.16 27.70 32.14
CA ARG A 95 24.60 28.05 32.23
C ARG A 95 24.75 29.55 32.47
N TYR A 96 25.04 29.96 33.70
CA TYR A 96 25.68 31.25 33.94
C TYR A 96 27.15 31.17 33.49
N PHE A 97 27.44 31.47 32.22
CA PHE A 97 28.66 32.20 31.79
C PHE A 97 28.67 32.45 30.26
N THR A 98 28.51 33.71 29.89
CA THR A 98 29.08 34.46 28.75
C THR A 98 29.27 33.74 27.40
N PHE A 99 28.22 33.66 26.59
CA PHE A 99 28.11 34.18 25.21
C PHE A 99 26.71 33.83 24.70
N LYS A 100 26.03 34.79 24.05
CA LYS A 100 24.59 34.82 23.78
C LYS A 100 24.16 33.86 22.65
N LEU A 101 24.27 32.57 22.89
CA LEU A 101 23.55 31.45 22.25
C LEU A 101 23.47 30.32 23.30
N SER A 102 22.68 30.58 24.34
CA SER A 102 22.52 29.68 25.47
C SER A 102 21.35 28.73 25.19
N LEU A 103 21.65 27.44 25.02
CA LEU A 103 20.70 26.32 24.89
C LEU A 103 20.06 26.01 26.26
N ASP A 104 19.49 27.02 26.91
CA ASP A 104 18.85 26.84 28.21
C ASP A 104 17.49 26.19 28.00
N HIS A 105 17.27 24.98 28.53
CA HIS A 105 16.02 24.22 28.45
C HIS A 105 15.72 23.58 27.08
N SER A 106 16.60 22.69 26.60
CA SER A 106 16.34 21.92 25.38
C SER A 106 15.72 20.52 25.62
N CYS A 107 14.87 20.07 24.70
CA CYS A 107 14.41 18.67 24.65
C CYS A 107 14.59 18.07 23.26
N LEU A 108 14.79 16.75 23.23
CA LEU A 108 14.94 15.95 22.02
C LEU A 108 13.68 15.16 21.77
N THR A 109 13.31 15.04 20.50
CA THR A 109 12.23 14.15 20.07
C THR A 109 12.68 13.33 18.87
N GLY A 110 12.65 12.01 19.01
CA GLY A 110 12.80 11.07 17.89
C GLY A 110 11.44 10.74 17.28
N SER A 111 11.38 10.47 15.97
CA SER A 111 10.13 10.14 15.30
C SER A 111 10.28 9.13 14.15
N TYR A 112 9.13 8.60 13.75
CA TYR A 112 8.93 7.80 12.55
C TYR A 112 9.19 8.55 11.23
N ASP A 113 9.32 9.88 11.28
CA ASP A 113 9.79 10.68 10.14
C ASP A 113 11.30 10.57 9.89
N ARG A 114 12.01 9.76 10.67
CA ARG A 114 13.45 9.46 10.54
C ARG A 114 14.34 10.62 10.98
N THR A 115 13.76 11.61 11.66
CA THR A 115 14.48 12.76 12.20
C THR A 115 14.49 12.73 13.71
N CYS A 116 15.50 13.37 14.28
CA CYS A 116 15.48 13.79 15.68
C CYS A 116 15.46 15.32 15.70
N LYS A 117 14.52 15.91 16.43
CA LYS A 117 14.42 17.36 16.56
C LYS A 117 14.87 17.82 17.94
N VAL A 118 15.55 18.97 17.98
CA VAL A 118 15.96 19.67 19.19
C VAL A 118 15.05 20.88 19.35
N TRP A 119 14.38 20.98 20.49
CA TRP A 119 13.43 22.04 20.80
C TRP A 119 13.95 22.88 21.94
N ASP A 120 13.66 24.17 21.90
CA ASP A 120 13.70 25.03 23.07
C ASP A 120 12.34 24.98 23.78
N ILE A 121 12.34 24.65 25.08
CA ILE A 121 11.13 24.49 25.90
C ILE A 121 10.46 25.83 26.16
N ASP A 122 11.25 26.89 26.40
CA ASP A 122 10.71 28.22 26.76
C ASP A 122 10.07 28.87 25.53
N SER A 123 10.82 29.01 24.43
CA SER A 123 10.28 29.60 23.20
C SER A 123 9.33 28.64 22.47
N GLY A 124 9.46 27.33 22.65
CA GLY A 124 8.73 26.32 21.89
C GLY A 124 9.15 26.24 20.43
N THR A 125 10.30 26.81 20.09
CA THR A 125 10.82 26.83 18.73
C THR A 125 11.70 25.61 18.45
N GLU A 126 11.67 25.16 17.21
CA GLU A 126 12.59 24.14 16.73
C GLU A 126 13.98 24.77 16.56
N LEU A 127 14.97 24.28 17.30
CA LEU A 127 16.34 24.76 17.21
C LEU A 127 17.09 24.07 16.07
N LEU A 128 16.99 22.74 16.00
CA LEU A 128 17.71 21.91 15.05
C LEU A 128 16.86 20.72 14.62
N THR A 129 16.94 20.36 13.33
CA THR A 129 16.48 19.06 12.82
C THR A 129 17.69 18.23 12.42
N LEU A 130 17.87 17.08 13.08
CA LEU A 130 18.95 16.13 12.83
C LEU A 130 18.49 15.11 11.79
N GLU A 131 18.88 15.35 10.53
CA GLU A 131 18.58 14.48 9.39
C GLU A 131 19.79 13.63 9.00
N GLY A 132 19.55 12.35 8.68
CA GLY A 132 20.59 11.47 8.16
C GLY A 132 20.33 9.98 8.37
N HIS A 133 19.37 9.62 9.21
CA HIS A 133 18.91 8.23 9.34
C HIS A 133 18.01 7.82 8.17
N LYS A 134 18.11 6.55 7.75
CA LYS A 134 17.32 5.99 6.64
C LYS A 134 15.99 5.42 7.09
N ASN A 135 15.81 5.22 8.40
CA ASN A 135 14.63 4.64 9.02
C ASN A 135 14.29 5.37 10.34
N VAL A 136 13.26 4.90 11.05
CA VAL A 136 12.75 5.48 12.31
C VAL A 136 13.88 5.72 13.30
N VAL A 137 13.93 6.89 13.93
CA VAL A 137 14.83 7.17 15.04
C VAL A 137 14.09 6.79 16.32
N TYR A 138 14.58 5.77 17.03
CA TYR A 138 13.88 5.19 18.18
C TYR A 138 14.52 5.59 19.51
N ALA A 139 15.83 5.46 19.64
CA ALA A 139 16.57 5.87 20.82
C ALA A 139 17.13 7.29 20.64
N VAL A 140 16.90 8.18 21.61
CA VAL A 140 17.51 9.51 21.66
C VAL A 140 18.03 9.78 23.07
N SER A 141 19.24 10.33 23.20
CA SER A 141 19.79 10.72 24.50
C SER A 141 20.83 11.84 24.35
N PHE A 142 20.87 12.74 25.34
CA PHE A 142 21.99 13.65 25.54
C PHE A 142 23.14 12.97 26.27
N ASN A 143 24.35 13.51 26.12
CA ASN A 143 25.49 13.19 26.99
C ASN A 143 25.42 13.98 28.31
N ASN A 144 24.42 13.65 29.12
CA ASN A 144 24.25 14.26 30.44
C ASN A 144 25.44 13.92 31.34
N PRO A 145 25.98 14.87 32.12
CA PRO A 145 25.49 16.23 32.38
C PRO A 145 26.03 17.34 31.47
N ILE A 146 26.92 17.05 30.51
CA ILE A 146 27.63 18.07 29.73
C ILE A 146 26.75 18.68 28.63
N SER A 147 25.87 17.85 28.04
CA SER A 147 24.86 18.19 27.03
C SER A 147 25.35 18.84 25.73
N ASP A 148 26.63 18.66 25.37
CA ASP A 148 27.21 19.12 24.11
C ASP A 148 26.99 18.14 22.93
N ARG A 149 26.58 16.90 23.21
CA ARG A 149 26.38 15.85 22.20
C ARG A 149 25.07 15.11 22.37
N ILE A 150 24.57 14.64 21.23
CA ILE A 150 23.33 13.87 21.12
C ILE A 150 23.67 12.53 20.47
N VAL A 151 23.11 11.45 20.99
CA VAL A 151 23.15 10.13 20.34
C VAL A 151 21.75 9.76 19.88
N THR A 152 21.66 9.25 18.67
CA THR A 152 20.43 8.70 18.09
C THR A 152 20.65 7.27 17.64
N GLY A 153 19.77 6.35 18.02
CA GLY A 153 19.72 4.96 17.54
C GLY A 153 18.52 4.76 16.63
N SER A 154 18.71 4.12 15.48
CA SER A 154 17.68 3.98 14.46
C SER A 154 17.49 2.54 14.00
N PHE A 155 16.29 2.30 13.45
CA PHE A 155 15.93 1.07 12.77
C PHE A 155 16.61 0.90 11.39
N ASP A 156 17.56 1.79 11.04
CA ASP A 156 18.46 1.60 9.90
C ASP A 156 19.74 0.84 10.27
N ARG A 157 19.79 0.28 11.49
CA ARG A 157 20.91 -0.47 12.07
C ARG A 157 22.13 0.38 12.41
N THR A 158 21.97 1.70 12.36
CA THR A 158 23.04 2.64 12.70
C THR A 158 22.67 3.43 13.94
N ALA A 159 23.70 3.86 14.66
CA ALA A 159 23.59 4.92 15.63
C ALA A 159 24.44 6.11 15.18
N LYS A 160 24.00 7.33 15.44
CA LYS A 160 24.70 8.56 15.05
C LYS A 160 24.94 9.45 16.24
N VAL A 161 26.07 10.13 16.23
CA VAL A 161 26.43 11.16 17.21
C VAL A 161 26.34 12.51 16.54
N TRP A 162 25.71 13.45 17.20
CA TRP A 162 25.48 14.81 16.71
C TRP A 162 26.04 15.82 17.69
N CYS A 163 26.47 16.96 17.18
CA CYS A 163 26.75 18.12 18.01
C CYS A 163 25.43 18.81 18.39
N SER A 164 25.18 19.04 19.68
CA SER A 164 23.93 19.66 20.14
C SER A 164 23.78 21.13 19.74
N ARG A 165 24.88 21.81 19.38
CA ARG A 165 24.88 23.23 18.99
C ARG A 165 24.67 23.46 17.52
N THR A 166 25.28 22.62 16.69
CA THR A 166 25.32 22.83 15.22
C THR A 166 24.41 21.87 14.46
N GLY A 167 24.02 20.76 15.08
CA GLY A 167 23.27 19.70 14.42
C GLY A 167 24.07 18.87 13.42
N TYR A 168 25.39 19.09 13.30
CA TYR A 168 26.23 18.26 12.43
C TYR A 168 26.40 16.85 12.99
N CYS A 169 26.32 15.85 12.10
CA CYS A 169 26.67 14.48 12.41
C CYS A 169 28.19 14.37 12.58
N LEU A 170 28.65 14.10 13.79
CA LEU A 170 30.06 13.94 14.13
C LEU A 170 30.56 12.56 13.72
N ALA A 171 29.78 11.52 14.04
CA ALA A 171 30.15 10.14 13.79
C ALA A 171 28.92 9.28 13.46
N THR A 172 29.10 8.29 12.59
CA THR A 172 28.11 7.24 12.32
C THR A 172 28.69 5.91 12.74
N MET A 173 28.02 5.23 13.65
CA MET A 173 28.39 3.94 14.20
C MET A 173 27.69 2.85 13.39
N TRP A 174 28.51 2.01 12.75
CA TRP A 174 28.08 0.84 11.97
C TRP A 174 28.52 -0.43 12.70
N GLY A 175 27.77 -1.51 12.55
CA GLY A 175 28.19 -2.83 13.05
C GLY A 175 27.06 -3.71 13.55
N HIS A 176 25.88 -3.16 13.81
CA HIS A 176 24.70 -3.95 14.17
C HIS A 176 24.05 -4.60 12.93
N ASP A 177 23.55 -5.83 13.11
CA ASP A 177 22.90 -6.60 12.05
C ASP A 177 21.38 -6.36 11.99
N ALA A 178 20.83 -5.76 13.05
CA ALA A 178 19.41 -5.42 13.20
C ALA A 178 19.22 -4.01 13.78
N GLU A 179 17.97 -3.65 14.06
CA GLU A 179 17.55 -2.34 14.52
C GLU A 179 18.13 -1.98 15.90
N VAL A 180 18.62 -0.74 16.04
CA VAL A 180 19.13 -0.22 17.32
C VAL A 180 17.96 0.33 18.14
N THR A 181 17.70 -0.29 19.29
CA THR A 181 16.58 0.01 20.20
C THR A 181 16.98 0.93 21.34
N VAL A 182 18.24 0.92 21.76
CA VAL A 182 18.72 1.74 22.88
C VAL A 182 20.13 2.24 22.60
N ALA A 183 20.40 3.49 22.96
CA ALA A 183 21.71 4.11 22.86
C ALA A 183 21.94 5.05 24.05
N LYS A 184 23.06 4.90 24.75
CA LYS A 184 23.40 5.68 25.95
C LYS A 184 24.89 6.05 25.95
N PHE A 185 25.18 7.26 26.41
CA PHE A 185 26.55 7.69 26.69
C PHE A 185 27.05 7.12 28.01
N SER A 186 28.35 6.84 28.07
CA SER A 186 29.05 6.65 29.34
C SER A 186 29.13 8.01 30.08
N PRO A 187 28.94 8.04 31.42
CA PRO A 187 28.96 9.29 32.19
C PRO A 187 30.37 9.91 32.31
N THR A 188 31.41 9.08 32.33
CA THR A 188 32.80 9.51 32.58
C THR A 188 33.68 9.40 31.34
N ARG A 189 33.41 8.42 30.47
CA ARG A 189 34.23 8.10 29.30
C ARG A 189 33.59 8.64 28.02
N CYS A 190 34.40 8.87 27.00
CA CYS A 190 33.93 9.26 25.66
C CYS A 190 33.44 8.04 24.86
N GLU A 191 32.59 7.23 25.48
CA GLU A 191 32.11 5.95 24.97
C GLU A 191 30.58 5.97 24.87
N ILE A 192 30.05 5.20 23.93
CA ILE A 192 28.61 5.03 23.71
C ILE A 192 28.31 3.54 23.67
N ALA A 193 27.32 3.12 24.43
CA ALA A 193 26.76 1.78 24.29
C ALA A 193 25.47 1.82 23.47
N THR A 194 25.34 0.85 22.57
CA THR A 194 24.15 0.61 21.77
C THR A 194 23.67 -0.82 21.96
N GLY A 195 22.35 -0.99 22.06
CA GLY A 195 21.67 -2.27 22.16
C GLY A 195 20.74 -2.45 20.97
N SER A 196 20.68 -3.67 20.45
CA SER A 196 20.01 -3.98 19.20
C SER A 196 19.15 -5.24 19.30
N ILE A 197 18.25 -5.37 18.34
CA ILE A 197 17.42 -6.56 18.12
C ILE A 197 18.28 -7.79 17.75
N ASP A 198 19.52 -7.59 17.30
CA ASP A 198 20.48 -8.67 16.98
C ASP A 198 21.00 -9.44 18.20
N ALA A 199 20.44 -9.19 19.39
CA ALA A 199 20.83 -9.75 20.68
C ALA A 199 22.26 -9.37 21.14
N THR A 200 22.88 -8.37 20.51
CA THR A 200 24.20 -7.87 20.89
C THR A 200 24.10 -6.45 21.44
N SER A 201 25.02 -6.13 22.34
CA SER A 201 25.31 -4.73 22.68
C SER A 201 26.71 -4.39 22.19
N LYS A 202 26.93 -3.18 21.70
CA LYS A 202 28.24 -2.74 21.21
C LYS A 202 28.65 -1.46 21.92
N ILE A 203 29.96 -1.33 22.17
CA ILE A 203 30.55 -0.11 22.70
C ILE A 203 31.34 0.55 21.59
N PHE A 204 31.08 1.84 21.38
CA PHE A 204 31.70 2.66 20.35
C PHE A 204 32.44 3.85 20.98
N HIS A 205 33.47 4.30 20.30
CA HIS A 205 34.13 5.56 20.64
C HIS A 205 33.31 6.74 20.09
N ALA A 206 32.94 7.70 20.94
CA ALA A 206 31.96 8.73 20.60
C ALA A 206 32.42 9.73 19.53
N GLU A 207 33.73 9.96 19.38
CA GLU A 207 34.26 10.92 18.40
C GLU A 207 34.56 10.30 17.04
N THR A 208 35.07 9.07 17.02
CA THR A 208 35.51 8.41 15.79
C THR A 208 34.43 7.51 15.21
N GLY A 209 33.44 7.11 16.03
CA GLY A 209 32.41 6.14 15.65
C GLY A 209 32.95 4.71 15.47
N GLN A 210 34.20 4.45 15.86
CA GLN A 210 34.80 3.12 15.78
C GLN A 210 34.24 2.21 16.86
N GLU A 211 33.99 0.96 16.49
CA GLU A 211 33.62 -0.09 17.44
C GLU A 211 34.83 -0.43 18.32
N LEU A 212 34.65 -0.34 19.64
CA LEU A 212 35.66 -0.72 20.63
C LEU A 212 35.53 -2.19 21.02
N GLY A 213 34.29 -2.67 21.17
CA GLY A 213 34.01 -4.06 21.50
C GLY A 213 32.54 -4.44 21.37
N THR A 214 32.30 -5.72 21.07
CA THR A 214 30.97 -6.32 21.03
C THR A 214 30.73 -7.18 22.28
N LEU A 215 29.61 -6.95 22.93
CA LEU A 215 29.12 -7.66 24.11
C LEU A 215 28.11 -8.73 23.68
N ASN A 216 28.60 -9.95 23.52
CA ASN A 216 27.81 -11.11 23.12
C ASN A 216 27.45 -11.97 24.33
N GLY A 217 26.17 -12.27 24.52
CA GLY A 217 25.73 -13.13 25.62
C GLY A 217 24.21 -13.26 25.81
N HIS A 218 23.42 -12.34 25.23
CA HIS A 218 21.96 -12.47 25.20
C HIS A 218 21.50 -13.41 24.09
N LYS A 219 20.31 -13.99 24.28
CA LYS A 219 19.67 -14.88 23.30
C LYS A 219 18.56 -14.20 22.50
N ALA A 220 18.13 -13.01 22.93
CA ALA A 220 17.07 -12.23 22.31
C ALA A 220 17.42 -10.73 22.35
N GLU A 221 16.49 -9.92 21.87
CA GLU A 221 16.63 -8.48 21.70
C GLU A 221 17.07 -7.78 23.00
N VAL A 222 17.99 -6.81 22.89
CA VAL A 222 18.38 -5.95 24.00
C VAL A 222 17.50 -4.72 24.01
N ILE A 223 16.86 -4.42 25.13
CA ILE A 223 15.84 -3.37 25.23
C ILE A 223 16.21 -2.26 26.22
N ALA A 224 17.06 -2.55 27.20
CA ALA A 224 17.52 -1.59 28.18
C ALA A 224 19.04 -1.64 28.32
N LEU A 225 19.66 -0.46 28.44
CA LEU A 225 21.08 -0.28 28.74
C LEU A 225 21.25 0.81 29.79
N HIS A 226 22.07 0.55 30.80
CA HIS A 226 22.42 1.53 31.82
C HIS A 226 23.87 1.36 32.26
N TYR A 227 24.63 2.46 32.28
CA TYR A 227 25.98 2.49 32.85
C TYR A 227 25.92 2.65 34.37
N ASN A 228 26.96 2.21 35.07
CA ASN A 228 27.20 2.66 36.43
C ASN A 228 27.77 4.11 36.42
N ASP A 229 27.71 4.79 37.55
CA ASP A 229 28.15 6.19 37.65
C ASP A 229 29.64 6.39 37.30
N ASP A 230 30.49 5.38 37.55
CA ASP A 230 31.91 5.40 37.18
C ASP A 230 32.17 5.12 35.69
N GLY A 231 31.19 4.60 34.95
CA GLY A 231 31.31 4.14 33.55
C GLY A 231 32.13 2.85 33.35
N ASN A 232 32.56 2.18 34.43
CA ASN A 232 33.34 0.92 34.38
C ASN A 232 32.49 -0.33 34.19
N GLN A 233 31.21 -0.27 34.52
CA GLN A 233 30.27 -1.38 34.37
C GLN A 233 29.02 -0.90 33.64
N MET A 234 28.36 -1.84 32.97
CA MET A 234 27.11 -1.60 32.28
C MET A 234 26.18 -2.79 32.45
N ILE A 235 24.88 -2.53 32.57
CA ILE A 235 23.85 -3.56 32.50
C ILE A 235 23.16 -3.52 31.14
N SER A 236 22.83 -4.70 30.65
CA SER A 236 21.91 -4.87 29.52
C SER A 236 20.76 -5.79 29.90
N GLY A 237 19.55 -5.33 29.64
CA GLY A 237 18.31 -6.08 29.82
C GLY A 237 17.80 -6.59 28.49
N SER A 238 17.36 -7.85 28.45
CA SER A 238 16.94 -8.51 27.20
C SER A 238 15.60 -9.23 27.34
N PHE A 239 14.91 -9.39 26.21
CA PHE A 239 13.72 -10.22 26.09
C PHE A 239 13.96 -11.71 26.39
N ASP A 240 15.21 -12.15 26.57
CA ASP A 240 15.51 -13.50 27.06
C ASP A 240 15.23 -13.70 28.56
N GLY A 241 14.76 -12.65 29.26
CA GLY A 241 14.45 -12.66 30.68
C GLY A 241 15.68 -12.56 31.59
N THR A 242 16.85 -12.22 31.03
CA THR A 242 18.10 -12.05 31.77
C THR A 242 18.59 -10.61 31.74
N VAL A 243 19.31 -10.22 32.80
CA VAL A 243 20.12 -9.01 32.84
C VAL A 243 21.57 -9.42 32.89
N ASN A 244 22.36 -8.99 31.92
CA ASN A 244 23.81 -9.20 31.93
C ASN A 244 24.51 -7.97 32.47
N VAL A 245 25.49 -8.19 33.35
CA VAL A 245 26.42 -7.16 33.80
C VAL A 245 27.72 -7.32 33.00
N TRP A 246 28.22 -6.21 32.48
CA TRP A 246 29.40 -6.14 31.63
C TRP A 246 30.45 -5.25 32.27
N ASP A 247 31.71 -5.66 32.16
CA ASP A 247 32.85 -4.77 32.38
C ASP A 247 33.18 -4.06 31.06
N THR A 248 33.09 -2.72 31.07
CA THR A 248 33.23 -1.88 29.88
C THR A 248 34.67 -1.77 29.41
N ARG A 249 35.65 -2.07 30.27
CA ARG A 249 37.09 -2.01 29.91
C ARG A 249 37.55 -3.28 29.22
N THR A 250 37.04 -4.43 29.63
CA THR A 250 37.43 -5.73 29.07
C THR A 250 36.45 -6.25 28.02
N PHE A 251 35.27 -5.64 27.92
CA PHE A 251 34.16 -6.09 27.06
C PHE A 251 33.70 -7.52 27.38
N THR A 252 33.89 -7.94 28.63
CA THR A 252 33.51 -9.28 29.10
C THR A 252 32.29 -9.20 30.01
N ARG A 253 31.48 -10.27 29.98
CA ARG A 253 30.35 -10.43 30.91
C ARG A 253 30.89 -10.79 32.29
N SER A 254 30.63 -9.95 33.29
CA SER A 254 30.99 -10.22 34.68
C SER A 254 29.99 -11.15 35.36
N SER A 255 28.69 -10.92 35.16
CA SER A 255 27.64 -11.77 35.72
C SER A 255 26.37 -11.79 34.86
N MET A 256 25.55 -12.82 35.07
CA MET A 256 24.25 -13.01 34.43
C MET A 256 23.19 -13.20 35.50
N LEU A 257 22.28 -12.23 35.61
CA LEU A 257 21.16 -12.25 36.53
C LEU A 257 19.99 -12.95 35.83
N SER A 258 19.63 -14.13 36.31
CA SER A 258 18.55 -14.95 35.76
C SER A 258 17.54 -15.27 36.86
N GLY A 259 16.25 -15.23 36.52
CA GLY A 259 15.18 -15.53 37.47
C GLY A 259 13.80 -15.00 37.10
N HIS A 260 13.68 -14.11 36.11
CA HIS A 260 12.40 -13.79 35.49
C HIS A 260 11.89 -14.94 34.62
N ARG A 261 10.56 -15.05 34.49
CA ARG A 261 9.89 -16.13 33.73
C ARG A 261 9.41 -15.72 32.34
N ALA A 262 9.45 -14.43 32.02
CA ALA A 262 9.02 -13.86 30.75
C ALA A 262 10.01 -12.78 30.29
N GLU A 263 9.68 -12.07 29.21
CA GLU A 263 10.49 -11.01 28.65
C GLU A 263 10.72 -9.89 29.67
N LEU A 264 11.90 -9.27 29.60
CA LEU A 264 12.27 -8.14 30.45
C LEU A 264 11.83 -6.83 29.78
N SER A 265 11.25 -5.92 30.55
CA SER A 265 10.72 -4.65 30.06
C SER A 265 11.63 -3.45 30.35
N ASN A 266 12.33 -3.44 31.49
CA ASN A 266 13.36 -2.46 31.81
C ASN A 266 14.35 -2.98 32.87
N CYS A 267 15.55 -2.40 32.93
CA CYS A 267 16.52 -2.60 34.01
C CYS A 267 17.30 -1.33 34.33
N LEU A 268 17.53 -1.07 35.62
CA LEU A 268 18.18 0.16 36.11
C LEU A 268 19.11 -0.14 37.29
N TYR A 269 20.17 0.66 37.41
CA TYR A 269 20.95 0.76 38.65
C TYR A 269 20.26 1.70 39.64
N ASN A 270 20.43 1.45 40.92
CA ASN A 270 20.26 2.48 41.93
C ASN A 270 21.46 3.45 41.92
N PHE A 271 21.35 4.57 42.64
CA PHE A 271 22.39 5.61 42.59
C PHE A 271 23.76 5.15 43.09
N ASP A 272 23.82 4.41 44.20
CA ASP A 272 25.10 3.88 44.72
C ASP A 272 25.65 2.69 43.89
N CYS A 273 24.93 2.29 42.84
CA CYS A 273 25.22 1.14 41.98
C CYS A 273 25.37 -0.19 42.73
N SER A 274 24.85 -0.32 43.96
CA SER A 274 24.88 -1.55 44.75
C SER A 274 23.75 -2.52 44.39
N LEU A 275 22.64 -1.98 43.88
CA LEU A 275 21.46 -2.75 43.51
C LEU A 275 21.09 -2.53 42.04
N ILE A 276 20.56 -3.59 41.44
CA ILE A 276 19.92 -3.54 40.12
C ILE A 276 18.45 -3.85 40.31
N ALA A 277 17.56 -3.09 39.68
CA ALA A 277 16.15 -3.44 39.55
C ALA A 277 15.85 -3.89 38.12
N SER A 278 15.03 -4.92 37.97
CA SER A 278 14.51 -5.37 36.67
C SER A 278 13.01 -5.64 36.72
N SER A 279 12.31 -5.26 35.66
CA SER A 279 10.87 -5.49 35.48
C SER A 279 10.65 -6.45 34.33
N SER A 280 9.58 -7.24 34.43
CA SER A 280 9.27 -8.23 33.41
C SER A 280 7.77 -8.31 33.16
N MET A 281 7.45 -8.85 31.99
CA MET A 281 6.10 -9.24 31.60
C MET A 281 5.56 -10.40 32.47
N ASP A 282 6.40 -11.01 33.32
CA ASP A 282 5.98 -12.01 34.33
C ASP A 282 5.23 -11.42 35.53
N LYS A 283 4.85 -10.13 35.45
CA LYS A 283 4.10 -9.37 36.48
C LYS A 283 4.90 -9.10 37.75
N SER A 284 6.21 -9.32 37.72
CA SER A 284 7.09 -9.10 38.84
C SER A 284 8.19 -8.09 38.52
N ALA A 285 8.61 -7.37 39.55
CA ALA A 285 9.88 -6.66 39.55
C ALA A 285 10.84 -7.40 40.49
N LYS A 286 12.11 -7.48 40.14
CA LYS A 286 13.15 -8.10 40.96
C LYS A 286 14.22 -7.09 41.30
N VAL A 287 14.72 -7.18 42.52
CA VAL A 287 15.88 -6.42 43.00
C VAL A 287 17.03 -7.39 43.21
N TRP A 288 18.18 -7.04 42.67
CA TRP A 288 19.39 -7.85 42.65
C TRP A 288 20.51 -7.10 43.35
N ASP A 289 21.32 -7.83 44.11
CA ASP A 289 22.57 -7.31 44.65
C ASP A 289 23.71 -7.60 43.68
N ILE A 290 24.43 -6.56 43.25
CA ILE A 290 25.54 -6.68 42.31
C ILE A 290 26.71 -7.49 42.88
N ARG A 291 26.96 -7.39 44.20
CA ARG A 291 28.15 -7.98 44.82
C ARG A 291 27.98 -9.48 44.98
N THR A 292 26.77 -9.93 45.30
CA THR A 292 26.44 -11.35 45.45
C THR A 292 25.88 -11.97 44.17
N ASN A 293 25.51 -11.17 43.18
CA ASN A 293 24.78 -11.59 41.97
C ASN A 293 23.52 -12.42 42.28
N SER A 294 22.87 -12.12 43.40
CA SER A 294 21.70 -12.86 43.88
C SER A 294 20.45 -11.99 43.85
N CYS A 295 19.30 -12.62 43.61
CA CYS A 295 18.01 -11.95 43.72
C CYS A 295 17.69 -11.73 45.20
N LEU A 296 17.70 -10.47 45.66
CA LEU A 296 17.33 -10.13 47.03
C LEU A 296 15.83 -10.25 47.26
N ALA A 297 15.04 -9.77 46.30
CA ALA A 297 13.59 -9.75 46.41
C ALA A 297 12.89 -9.88 45.06
N THR A 298 11.74 -10.54 45.09
CA THR A 298 10.77 -10.56 44.00
C THR A 298 9.53 -9.81 44.46
N LEU A 299 9.38 -8.60 43.96
CA LEU A 299 8.24 -7.71 44.20
C LEU A 299 7.08 -8.22 43.34
N SER A 300 6.18 -8.93 44.00
CA SER A 300 4.99 -9.51 43.38
C SER A 300 3.75 -8.79 43.87
N GLY A 301 2.82 -8.59 42.96
CA GLY A 301 1.51 -8.06 43.32
C GLY A 301 0.77 -7.42 42.16
N HIS A 302 1.46 -6.98 41.10
CA HIS A 302 0.80 -6.46 39.90
C HIS A 302 -0.05 -7.56 39.23
N ASP A 303 -1.21 -7.15 38.71
CA ASP A 303 -2.15 -8.07 38.07
C ASP A 303 -1.83 -8.30 36.58
N ASP A 304 -0.98 -7.44 36.01
CA ASP A 304 -0.54 -7.48 34.62
C ASP A 304 0.96 -7.18 34.49
N GLU A 305 1.46 -7.14 33.25
CA GLU A 305 2.86 -6.88 32.89
C GLU A 305 3.42 -5.62 33.57
N VAL A 306 4.65 -5.69 34.10
CA VAL A 306 5.34 -4.51 34.66
C VAL A 306 6.14 -3.88 33.52
N LEU A 307 5.79 -2.66 33.14
CA LEU A 307 6.31 -1.99 31.95
C LEU A 307 7.56 -1.15 32.23
N ASP A 308 7.64 -0.54 33.41
CA ASP A 308 8.75 0.36 33.76
C ASP A 308 9.09 0.34 35.25
N LEU A 309 10.29 0.85 35.55
CA LEU A 309 10.88 0.96 36.89
C LEU A 309 11.50 2.34 37.08
N ALA A 310 11.44 2.87 38.30
CA ALA A 310 12.21 4.05 38.68
C ALA A 310 12.66 3.98 40.13
N PHE A 311 13.97 4.13 40.37
CA PHE A 311 14.48 4.39 41.71
C PHE A 311 14.23 5.86 42.08
N ASP A 312 14.02 6.11 43.37
CA ASP A 312 14.16 7.45 43.92
C ASP A 312 15.63 7.91 43.85
N ASN A 313 15.85 9.22 43.99
CA ASN A 313 17.21 9.77 43.88
C ASN A 313 18.16 9.19 44.94
N ASN A 314 17.63 8.77 46.10
CA ASN A 314 18.42 8.20 47.18
C ASN A 314 18.64 6.68 47.04
N GLY A 315 17.97 6.02 46.09
CA GLY A 315 18.01 4.56 45.90
C GLY A 315 17.26 3.74 46.96
N ARG A 316 16.47 4.36 47.84
CA ARG A 316 15.74 3.73 48.95
C ARG A 316 14.33 3.28 48.59
N LYS A 317 13.73 3.89 47.56
CA LYS A 317 12.38 3.56 47.10
C LYS A 317 12.44 3.15 45.64
N LEU A 318 11.64 2.16 45.28
CA LEU A 318 11.47 1.72 43.90
C LEU A 318 10.00 1.86 43.52
N ALA A 319 9.75 2.52 42.41
CA ALA A 319 8.43 2.65 41.81
C ALA A 319 8.32 1.68 40.63
N THR A 320 7.19 0.98 40.54
CA THR A 320 6.89 -0.01 39.49
C THR A 320 5.58 0.38 38.80
N ALA A 321 5.61 0.45 37.47
CA ALA A 321 4.46 0.79 36.64
C ALA A 321 3.99 -0.42 35.82
N SER A 322 2.67 -0.61 35.67
CA SER A 322 2.11 -1.82 35.06
C SER A 322 0.93 -1.55 34.12
N GLY A 323 0.69 -2.51 33.23
CA GLY A 323 -0.52 -2.61 32.41
C GLY A 323 -1.82 -2.74 33.23
N ASP A 324 -1.73 -3.08 34.51
CA ASP A 324 -2.87 -3.17 35.44
C ASP A 324 -3.49 -1.81 35.83
N THR A 325 -3.04 -0.73 35.20
CA THR A 325 -3.40 0.68 35.45
C THR A 325 -3.03 1.18 36.85
N THR A 326 -2.15 0.46 37.56
CA THR A 326 -1.63 0.84 38.86
C THR A 326 -0.12 1.07 38.81
N ALA A 327 0.35 1.91 39.73
CA ALA A 327 1.75 2.04 40.05
C ALA A 327 1.96 1.75 41.54
N ARG A 328 3.05 1.08 41.88
CA ARG A 328 3.35 0.66 43.26
C ARG A 328 4.70 1.19 43.70
N VAL A 329 4.77 1.65 44.93
CA VAL A 329 6.01 2.12 45.54
C VAL A 329 6.44 1.12 46.60
N TRP A 330 7.70 0.72 46.54
CA TRP A 330 8.31 -0.30 47.39
C TRP A 330 9.44 0.32 48.19
N ASN A 331 9.58 -0.11 49.44
CA ASN A 331 10.74 0.20 50.24
C ASN A 331 11.87 -0.79 49.91
N VAL A 332 13.03 -0.29 49.48
CA VAL A 332 14.20 -1.09 49.13
C VAL A 332 15.06 -1.37 50.37
N ASN A 333 14.99 -0.50 51.39
CA ASN A 333 15.75 -0.66 52.63
C ASN A 333 15.01 -1.62 53.59
N GLY A 334 15.25 -2.92 53.46
CA GLY A 334 14.80 -3.94 54.42
C GLY A 334 13.88 -5.01 53.82
N HIS A 335 12.67 -5.16 54.36
CA HIS A 335 11.74 -6.27 54.04
C HIS A 335 11.04 -6.18 52.66
N PHE A 336 11.40 -5.24 51.79
CA PHE A 336 10.80 -5.10 50.45
C PHE A 336 9.27 -4.97 50.45
N GLN A 337 8.74 -4.21 51.42
CA GLN A 337 7.31 -4.02 51.59
C GLN A 337 6.76 -2.94 50.66
N GLN A 338 5.52 -3.15 50.21
CA GLN A 338 4.77 -2.16 49.45
C GLN A 338 4.39 -0.99 50.38
N LEU A 339 4.83 0.22 50.05
CA LEU A 339 4.50 1.45 50.79
C LEU A 339 3.17 2.06 50.33
N ALA A 340 2.95 2.08 49.01
CA ALA A 340 1.77 2.72 48.44
C ALA A 340 1.27 1.99 47.18
N LEU A 341 -0.04 2.08 46.95
CA LEU A 341 -0.71 1.67 45.72
C LEU A 341 -1.37 2.89 45.08
N MET A 342 -0.87 3.31 43.93
CA MET A 342 -1.40 4.43 43.18
C MET A 342 -2.45 3.92 42.18
N ARG A 343 -3.71 4.31 42.39
CA ARG A 343 -4.85 4.00 41.51
C ARG A 343 -5.44 5.28 40.95
N GLY A 344 -6.09 5.19 39.80
CA GLY A 344 -6.79 6.32 39.17
C GLY A 344 -6.56 6.41 37.66
N HIS A 345 -5.57 5.70 37.12
CA HIS A 345 -5.35 5.61 35.68
C HIS A 345 -6.44 4.73 35.03
N ARG A 346 -6.95 5.18 33.89
CA ARG A 346 -7.96 4.46 33.09
C ARG A 346 -7.34 3.53 32.05
N GLU A 347 -6.06 3.71 31.78
CA GLU A 347 -5.26 2.99 30.78
C GLU A 347 -3.93 2.55 31.42
N GLU A 348 -3.15 1.77 30.69
CA GLU A 348 -1.85 1.26 31.13
C GLU A 348 -0.88 2.38 31.55
N VAL A 349 -0.07 2.12 32.58
CA VAL A 349 0.98 3.05 33.01
C VAL A 349 2.28 2.65 32.33
N SER A 350 2.61 3.34 31.23
CA SER A 350 3.71 2.97 30.34
C SER A 350 5.10 3.42 30.80
N LYS A 351 5.20 4.48 31.61
CA LYS A 351 6.47 4.96 32.17
C LYS A 351 6.31 5.47 33.59
N ASP A 352 7.33 5.22 34.41
CA ASP A 352 7.50 5.85 35.71
C ASP A 352 8.69 6.82 35.64
N TYR A 353 8.45 8.12 35.80
CA TYR A 353 9.48 9.14 35.59
C TYR A 353 9.87 9.79 36.91
N ASN A 354 11.09 9.52 37.39
CA ASN A 354 11.70 10.34 38.43
C ASN A 354 12.28 11.61 37.78
N MET A 355 11.49 12.68 37.77
CA MET A 355 11.98 14.00 37.38
C MET A 355 12.93 14.47 38.49
N ASN A 356 14.21 14.66 38.18
CA ASN A 356 15.20 15.27 39.09
C ASN A 356 14.59 16.55 39.70
N GLY A 357 14.10 16.47 40.94
CA GLY A 357 13.34 17.55 41.57
C GLY A 357 12.07 17.20 42.35
N ILE A 358 11.66 15.93 42.46
CA ILE A 358 10.47 15.53 43.26
C ILE A 358 10.91 14.76 44.51
N SER A 359 11.08 15.48 45.63
CA SER A 359 10.88 14.91 46.95
C SER A 359 9.37 14.81 47.18
N ASN A 360 8.81 13.60 47.16
CA ASN A 360 7.57 13.33 47.90
C ASN A 360 7.96 12.69 49.24
N GLN A 361 8.37 13.54 50.18
CA GLN A 361 8.38 13.23 51.61
C GLN A 361 7.03 13.61 52.25
N ALA A 362 5.94 13.08 51.70
CA ALA A 362 4.63 13.17 52.34
C ALA A 362 4.20 11.77 52.78
N PHE A 363 5.04 11.05 53.55
CA PHE A 363 4.67 9.76 54.14
C PHE A 363 5.46 9.42 55.42
N ASP A 364 5.81 10.42 56.23
CA ASP A 364 6.16 10.19 57.63
C ASP A 364 5.07 10.82 58.50
N GLY A 365 4.10 10.01 58.90
CA GLY A 365 3.04 10.45 59.79
C GLY A 365 1.71 9.72 59.65
N ILE A 366 1.69 8.38 59.59
CA ILE A 366 0.51 7.61 60.01
C ILE A 366 0.99 6.39 60.79
N GLU A 367 1.20 6.58 62.09
CA GLU A 367 0.98 5.49 63.04
C GLU A 367 -0.48 5.05 62.94
N SER A 368 -0.67 3.74 63.03
CA SER A 368 -1.94 3.03 63.02
C SER A 368 -3.03 3.73 63.84
N VAL A 369 -4.00 4.36 63.17
CA VAL A 369 -5.30 4.64 63.75
C VAL A 369 -6.38 4.16 62.79
N SER A 370 -7.08 3.14 63.26
CA SER A 370 -8.30 2.61 62.68
C SER A 370 -9.41 3.67 62.67
N GLY A 371 -9.91 3.97 61.48
CA GLY A 371 -11.25 4.52 61.27
C GLY A 371 -11.32 5.98 60.82
N VAL A 372 -12.52 6.29 60.32
CA VAL A 372 -13.12 7.61 60.02
C VAL A 372 -12.79 8.21 58.62
N PRO A 373 -13.59 9.15 58.07
CA PRO A 373 -14.79 8.95 57.25
C PRO A 373 -14.74 9.65 55.87
N ASP A 374 -15.79 9.48 55.06
CA ASP A 374 -16.06 10.26 53.84
C ASP A 374 -16.01 11.77 54.09
N MET A 375 -15.29 12.49 53.21
CA MET A 375 -15.15 13.94 53.26
C MET A 375 -15.77 14.55 51.99
N HIS A 376 -17.05 14.87 52.08
CA HIS A 376 -17.83 15.51 51.03
C HIS A 376 -18.37 16.87 51.54
N GLU A 377 -17.52 17.76 52.05
CA GLU A 377 -17.98 19.09 52.47
C GLU A 377 -16.81 20.08 52.63
N THR A 378 -16.42 20.74 51.53
CA THR A 378 -15.85 22.11 51.54
C THR A 378 -15.67 22.54 50.09
N LEU A 379 -16.62 23.30 49.55
CA LEU A 379 -16.44 24.32 48.50
C LEU A 379 -17.81 24.94 48.17
N SER A 380 -18.32 25.72 49.12
CA SER A 380 -19.44 26.64 48.90
C SER A 380 -19.07 28.02 49.44
N SER A 381 -18.31 28.78 48.66
CA SER A 381 -18.26 30.24 48.81
C SER A 381 -17.67 30.92 47.56
N PHE A 382 -18.52 31.78 46.96
CA PHE A 382 -18.25 32.88 46.01
C PHE A 382 -18.56 32.66 44.51
N PRO A 383 -19.06 33.71 43.81
CA PRO A 383 -20.27 33.63 43.01
C PRO A 383 -20.06 33.85 41.50
N GLU A 384 -21.14 33.55 40.79
CA GLU A 384 -21.38 33.56 39.34
C GLU A 384 -20.95 34.84 38.62
N GLN A 385 -20.28 34.67 37.47
CA GLN A 385 -20.49 35.54 36.31
C GLN A 385 -20.32 34.76 34.98
N PHE A 386 -21.46 34.60 34.30
CA PHE A 386 -21.71 34.36 32.87
C PHE A 386 -21.41 33.00 32.20
N GLY A 387 -22.51 32.31 31.84
CA GLY A 387 -22.73 31.83 30.45
C GLY A 387 -23.15 30.36 30.26
N ASP A 388 -24.46 30.12 30.20
CA ASP A 388 -25.13 28.82 29.95
C ASP A 388 -24.75 28.09 28.64
N SER A 389 -24.56 26.76 28.73
CA SER A 389 -25.02 25.75 27.74
C SER A 389 -24.82 24.31 28.29
N PRO A 390 -25.58 23.30 27.80
CA PRO A 390 -26.46 22.52 28.68
C PRO A 390 -25.88 21.23 29.29
N ARG A 391 -26.44 20.96 30.47
CA ARG A 391 -26.43 19.76 31.31
C ARG A 391 -26.58 18.46 30.49
N LYS A 392 -25.60 17.54 30.56
CA LYS A 392 -25.76 16.15 30.10
C LYS A 392 -26.25 15.26 31.24
N SER A 393 -27.36 14.59 30.95
CA SER A 393 -28.14 13.65 31.75
C SER A 393 -27.37 12.37 32.11
N GLU A 394 -27.68 11.85 33.30
CA GLU A 394 -27.37 10.49 33.77
C GLU A 394 -27.66 9.43 32.70
N ILE A 395 -26.70 8.54 32.45
CA ILE A 395 -26.86 7.39 31.55
C ILE A 395 -27.15 6.15 32.40
N LYS A 396 -28.40 5.68 32.30
CA LYS A 396 -28.86 4.33 32.71
C LYS A 396 -28.33 3.26 31.73
N PRO A 397 -28.37 1.96 32.11
CA PRO A 397 -27.63 0.91 31.42
C PRO A 397 -28.30 0.51 30.11
N GLU A 398 -27.81 1.02 28.98
CA GLU A 398 -28.17 0.57 27.62
C GLU A 398 -26.98 0.07 26.79
N ILE A 399 -25.78 -0.05 27.36
CA ILE A 399 -24.53 -0.43 26.65
C ILE A 399 -24.37 -1.97 26.51
N LEU A 400 -25.46 -2.69 26.22
CA LEU A 400 -25.41 -4.11 25.84
C LEU A 400 -25.82 -4.36 24.38
N LYS A 401 -26.04 -3.32 23.57
CA LYS A 401 -26.38 -3.44 22.13
C LYS A 401 -25.32 -2.90 21.16
N GLU A 402 -24.34 -2.13 21.60
CA GLU A 402 -23.33 -1.53 20.69
C GLU A 402 -22.13 -2.45 20.39
N THR A 403 -21.88 -3.46 21.24
CA THR A 403 -20.81 -4.45 21.04
C THR A 403 -21.10 -5.45 19.91
N ASP A 404 -22.35 -5.54 19.46
CA ASP A 404 -22.75 -6.48 18.40
C ASP A 404 -22.33 -6.07 16.98
N ASN A 405 -21.88 -4.83 16.77
CA ASN A 405 -21.50 -4.33 15.44
C ASN A 405 -20.00 -4.44 15.14
N LEU A 406 -19.17 -4.80 16.12
CA LEU A 406 -17.69 -4.79 16.04
C LEU A 406 -17.04 -6.20 16.03
N THR A 407 -17.85 -7.25 16.03
CA THR A 407 -17.39 -8.66 16.06
C THR A 407 -17.60 -9.34 14.70
N CYS A 408 -16.63 -10.12 14.23
CA CYS A 408 -16.74 -10.90 12.99
C CYS A 408 -17.73 -12.07 13.15
N GLY A 409 -18.53 -12.37 12.13
CA GLY A 409 -19.37 -13.57 12.09
C GLY A 409 -20.48 -13.57 11.04
N TRP A 410 -21.11 -14.74 10.85
CA TRP A 410 -22.19 -14.93 9.89
C TRP A 410 -23.54 -14.88 10.59
N PHE A 411 -24.37 -13.88 10.27
CA PHE A 411 -25.68 -13.68 10.90
C PHE A 411 -25.58 -13.75 12.44
N TRP A 412 -26.06 -14.85 13.04
CA TRP A 412 -26.05 -15.15 14.48
C TRP A 412 -24.84 -15.97 14.98
N PHE A 413 -24.03 -16.53 14.08
CA PHE A 413 -22.89 -17.38 14.42
C PHE A 413 -21.58 -16.59 14.46
N ARG A 414 -21.00 -16.46 15.67
CA ARG A 414 -19.80 -15.62 15.92
C ARG A 414 -18.74 -16.37 16.73
N PRO A 415 -17.94 -17.26 16.09
CA PRO A 415 -16.96 -18.07 16.81
C PRO A 415 -15.72 -17.27 17.22
N VAL A 416 -15.13 -17.61 18.36
CA VAL A 416 -13.99 -16.91 18.97
C VAL A 416 -12.75 -16.92 18.07
N TYR A 417 -12.51 -18.02 17.36
CA TYR A 417 -11.39 -18.15 16.42
C TYR A 417 -11.46 -17.17 15.23
N LEU A 418 -12.66 -16.79 14.78
CA LEU A 418 -12.84 -15.82 13.70
C LEU A 418 -12.52 -14.38 14.13
N GLN A 419 -12.59 -14.08 15.42
CA GLN A 419 -12.22 -12.75 15.93
C GLN A 419 -10.72 -12.47 15.79
N ARG A 420 -9.87 -13.51 15.75
CA ARG A 420 -8.41 -13.38 15.54
C ARG A 420 -8.06 -12.82 14.16
N PHE A 421 -8.95 -13.00 13.17
CA PHE A 421 -8.77 -12.50 11.80
C PHE A 421 -9.35 -11.08 11.60
N ARG A 422 -9.82 -10.42 12.66
CA ARG A 422 -10.35 -9.05 12.66
C ARG A 422 -9.22 -8.01 12.58
N THR A 423 -8.46 -8.00 11.49
CA THR A 423 -7.41 -7.00 11.23
C THR A 423 -7.50 -6.46 9.80
N ALA A 424 -7.07 -5.21 9.61
CA ALA A 424 -7.04 -4.58 8.29
C ALA A 424 -6.19 -5.35 7.25
N LYS A 425 -5.17 -6.08 7.71
CA LYS A 425 -4.31 -6.91 6.86
C LYS A 425 -5.07 -8.10 6.25
N TRP A 426 -5.90 -8.78 7.04
CA TRP A 426 -6.71 -9.91 6.56
C TRP A 426 -7.88 -9.44 5.70
N ALA A 427 -8.51 -8.31 6.04
CA ALA A 427 -9.53 -7.71 5.18
C ALA A 427 -8.95 -7.31 3.81
N LEU A 428 -7.77 -6.69 3.80
CA LEU A 428 -7.04 -6.35 2.57
C LEU A 428 -6.68 -7.59 1.76
N PHE A 429 -6.16 -8.64 2.39
CA PHE A 429 -5.81 -9.91 1.71
C PHE A 429 -6.99 -10.48 0.92
N TRP A 430 -8.15 -10.65 1.55
CA TRP A 430 -9.33 -11.20 0.90
C TRP A 430 -9.93 -10.27 -0.16
N LEU A 431 -9.90 -8.96 0.05
CA LEU A 431 -10.37 -7.99 -0.94
C LEU A 431 -9.42 -7.91 -2.16
N CYS A 432 -8.11 -8.07 -1.96
CA CYS A 432 -7.15 -8.18 -3.07
C CYS A 432 -7.41 -9.43 -3.91
N TRP A 433 -7.64 -10.58 -3.28
CA TRP A 433 -8.00 -11.81 -4.00
C TRP A 433 -9.35 -11.72 -4.71
N ALA A 434 -10.35 -11.08 -4.08
CA ALA A 434 -11.63 -10.80 -4.73
C ALA A 434 -11.46 -9.91 -5.98
N GLY A 435 -10.66 -8.85 -5.88
CA GLY A 435 -10.35 -7.96 -7.00
C GLY A 435 -9.55 -8.66 -8.10
N ALA A 436 -8.60 -9.52 -7.73
CA ALA A 436 -7.82 -10.32 -8.68
C ALA A 436 -8.72 -11.29 -9.46
N MET A 437 -9.62 -12.02 -8.78
CA MET A 437 -10.57 -12.92 -9.45
C MET A 437 -11.55 -12.16 -10.34
N GLN A 438 -12.07 -11.04 -9.86
CA GLN A 438 -12.98 -10.21 -10.64
C GLN A 438 -12.29 -9.62 -11.88
N GLY A 439 -11.03 -9.17 -11.77
CA GLY A 439 -10.23 -8.73 -12.91
C GLY A 439 -9.90 -9.87 -13.88
N MET A 440 -9.57 -11.05 -13.37
CA MET A 440 -9.26 -12.24 -14.16
C MET A 440 -10.45 -12.72 -14.97
N VAL A 441 -11.65 -12.80 -14.37
CA VAL A 441 -12.87 -13.23 -15.07
C VAL A 441 -13.27 -12.22 -16.14
N VAL A 442 -13.36 -10.94 -15.79
CA VAL A 442 -13.95 -9.91 -16.66
C VAL A 442 -12.97 -9.41 -17.72
N ASN A 443 -11.75 -9.06 -17.33
CA ASN A 443 -10.77 -8.48 -18.26
C ASN A 443 -9.85 -9.52 -18.89
N GLY A 444 -9.70 -10.69 -18.28
CA GLY A 444 -8.89 -11.80 -18.77
C GLY A 444 -9.70 -12.81 -19.59
N PHE A 445 -10.44 -13.68 -18.89
CA PHE A 445 -11.08 -14.85 -19.50
C PHE A 445 -12.11 -14.49 -20.56
N VAL A 446 -13.01 -13.54 -20.29
CA VAL A 446 -14.03 -13.15 -21.28
C VAL A 446 -13.38 -12.63 -22.56
N ASN A 447 -12.43 -11.69 -22.46
CA ASN A 447 -11.80 -11.07 -23.63
C ASN A 447 -10.96 -12.06 -24.46
N VAL A 448 -10.23 -12.98 -23.81
CA VAL A 448 -9.41 -13.99 -24.49
C VAL A 448 -10.27 -14.99 -25.26
N VAL A 449 -11.47 -15.27 -24.77
CA VAL A 449 -12.36 -16.31 -25.31
C VAL A 449 -13.26 -15.78 -26.44
N ILE A 450 -13.34 -14.45 -26.66
CA ILE A 450 -14.20 -13.83 -27.68
C ILE A 450 -14.01 -14.48 -29.06
N THR A 451 -12.78 -14.58 -29.56
CA THR A 451 -12.51 -15.12 -30.90
C THR A 451 -12.92 -16.59 -31.02
N THR A 452 -12.79 -17.36 -29.94
CA THR A 452 -13.24 -18.77 -29.89
C THR A 452 -14.75 -18.91 -29.87
N ILE A 453 -15.47 -18.01 -29.16
CA ILE A 453 -16.94 -17.96 -29.14
C ILE A 453 -17.49 -17.52 -30.51
N GLU A 454 -16.87 -16.51 -31.14
CA GLU A 454 -17.20 -16.07 -32.50
C GLU A 454 -17.15 -17.23 -33.50
N ARG A 455 -16.05 -17.99 -33.47
CA ARG A 455 -15.84 -19.14 -34.37
C ARG A 455 -16.76 -20.32 -34.05
N ARG A 456 -17.05 -20.58 -32.77
CA ARG A 456 -17.86 -21.73 -32.36
C ARG A 456 -19.36 -21.51 -32.56
N PHE A 457 -19.85 -20.30 -32.34
CA PHE A 457 -21.28 -19.98 -32.38
C PHE A 457 -21.67 -19.08 -33.57
N GLY A 458 -20.73 -18.70 -34.43
CA GLY A 458 -20.98 -17.95 -35.66
C GLY A 458 -21.40 -16.50 -35.45
N LEU A 459 -21.00 -15.87 -34.34
CA LEU A 459 -21.38 -14.51 -33.97
C LEU A 459 -20.54 -13.44 -34.68
N LYS A 460 -21.12 -12.27 -34.95
CA LYS A 460 -20.40 -11.11 -35.50
C LYS A 460 -19.55 -10.43 -34.43
N SER A 461 -18.51 -9.69 -34.82
CA SER A 461 -17.64 -8.98 -33.86
C SER A 461 -18.41 -7.89 -33.10
N SER A 462 -19.44 -7.30 -33.72
CA SER A 462 -20.36 -6.37 -33.05
C SER A 462 -21.25 -7.03 -31.99
N GLU A 463 -21.68 -8.27 -32.19
CA GLU A 463 -22.50 -9.04 -31.25
C GLU A 463 -21.67 -9.55 -30.07
N THR A 464 -20.43 -9.96 -30.31
CA THR A 464 -19.48 -10.32 -29.24
C THR A 464 -18.96 -9.09 -28.50
N GLY A 465 -18.86 -7.95 -29.19
CA GLY A 465 -18.68 -6.64 -28.56
C GLY A 465 -19.83 -6.29 -27.60
N LEU A 466 -21.08 -6.63 -27.95
CA LEU A 466 -22.22 -6.47 -27.04
C LEU A 466 -22.14 -7.41 -25.83
N ILE A 467 -21.67 -8.66 -26.00
CA ILE A 467 -21.40 -9.57 -24.87
C ILE A 467 -20.36 -8.95 -23.95
N ALA A 468 -19.23 -8.45 -24.46
CA ALA A 468 -18.20 -7.80 -23.65
C ALA A 468 -18.76 -6.57 -22.88
N GLY A 469 -19.56 -5.73 -23.55
CA GLY A 469 -20.21 -4.57 -22.96
C GLY A 469 -21.33 -4.86 -21.97
N GLY A 470 -21.91 -6.07 -21.97
CA GLY A 470 -23.00 -6.49 -21.09
C GLY A 470 -22.67 -6.35 -19.59
N TYR A 471 -21.40 -6.54 -19.23
CA TYR A 471 -20.89 -6.35 -17.88
C TYR A 471 -21.12 -4.92 -17.40
N ASP A 472 -20.71 -3.95 -18.23
CA ASP A 472 -20.81 -2.54 -17.88
C ASP A 472 -22.25 -2.04 -17.88
N ILE A 473 -23.12 -2.62 -18.71
CA ILE A 473 -24.56 -2.33 -18.71
C ILE A 473 -25.20 -2.72 -17.38
N ALA A 474 -24.97 -3.95 -16.89
CA ALA A 474 -25.51 -4.38 -15.60
C ALA A 474 -24.91 -3.59 -14.44
N SER A 475 -23.59 -3.38 -14.45
CA SER A 475 -22.97 -2.60 -13.38
C SER A 475 -23.46 -1.16 -13.38
N PHE A 476 -23.73 -0.54 -14.54
CA PHE A 476 -24.33 0.80 -14.64
C PHE A 476 -25.71 0.85 -13.96
N LEU A 477 -26.60 -0.12 -14.24
CA LEU A 477 -27.94 -0.17 -13.66
C LEU A 477 -27.91 -0.35 -12.13
N LEU A 478 -26.93 -1.11 -11.62
CA LEU A 478 -26.84 -1.46 -10.20
C LEU A 478 -25.93 -0.54 -9.38
N LEU A 479 -25.15 0.32 -10.04
CA LEU A 479 -24.23 1.28 -9.41
C LEU A 479 -24.93 2.23 -8.43
N VAL A 480 -26.05 2.85 -8.84
CA VAL A 480 -26.78 3.83 -8.01
C VAL A 480 -27.45 3.15 -6.80
N PRO A 481 -28.23 2.06 -6.97
CA PRO A 481 -28.85 1.37 -5.84
C PRO A 481 -27.82 0.83 -4.85
N VAL A 482 -26.72 0.22 -5.32
CA VAL A 482 -25.68 -0.37 -4.47
C VAL A 482 -24.91 0.71 -3.71
N SER A 483 -24.56 1.81 -4.37
CA SER A 483 -23.88 2.95 -3.71
C SER A 483 -24.78 3.59 -2.65
N TYR A 484 -26.09 3.71 -2.93
CA TYR A 484 -27.05 4.27 -1.98
C TYR A 484 -27.31 3.34 -0.77
N LEU A 485 -27.50 2.04 -1.00
CA LEU A 485 -27.79 1.08 0.06
C LEU A 485 -26.56 0.76 0.92
N GLY A 486 -25.38 0.69 0.30
CA GLY A 486 -24.10 0.44 0.98
C GLY A 486 -23.45 1.68 1.60
N GLY A 487 -23.84 2.89 1.18
CA GLY A 487 -23.34 4.15 1.72
C GLY A 487 -23.97 4.60 3.04
N ARG A 488 -25.02 3.92 3.53
CA ARG A 488 -25.67 4.25 4.81
C ARG A 488 -24.76 3.93 5.99
N ALA A 489 -24.74 4.81 7.00
CA ALA A 489 -23.92 4.66 8.22
C ALA A 489 -24.16 3.35 9.00
N LYS A 490 -25.33 2.72 8.86
CA LYS A 490 -25.68 1.44 9.53
C LYS A 490 -25.52 0.20 8.63
N ALA A 491 -25.07 0.36 7.38
CA ALA A 491 -24.94 -0.74 6.43
C ALA A 491 -23.54 -1.38 6.49
N SER A 492 -23.49 -2.72 6.55
CA SER A 492 -22.23 -3.47 6.51
C SER A 492 -21.71 -3.60 5.08
N LYS A 493 -20.82 -2.69 4.67
CA LYS A 493 -20.18 -2.69 3.33
C LYS A 493 -19.58 -4.05 2.92
N PRO A 494 -18.88 -4.80 3.80
CA PRO A 494 -18.34 -6.12 3.46
C PRO A 494 -19.38 -7.16 3.05
N ARG A 495 -20.59 -7.10 3.62
CA ARG A 495 -21.65 -8.06 3.26
C ARG A 495 -22.14 -7.87 1.83
N TYR A 496 -22.30 -6.63 1.38
CA TYR A 496 -22.64 -6.33 0.00
C TYR A 496 -21.54 -6.76 -0.98
N ILE A 497 -20.28 -6.61 -0.58
CA ILE A 497 -19.12 -7.08 -1.37
C ILE A 497 -19.14 -8.61 -1.47
N GLY A 498 -19.35 -9.33 -0.36
CA GLY A 498 -19.41 -10.79 -0.36
C GLY A 498 -20.58 -11.34 -1.19
N ILE A 499 -21.77 -10.71 -1.12
CA ILE A 499 -22.90 -11.05 -2.01
C ILE A 499 -22.54 -10.80 -3.47
N GLY A 500 -21.83 -9.71 -3.77
CA GLY A 500 -21.33 -9.42 -5.11
C GLY A 500 -20.41 -10.52 -5.66
N VAL A 501 -19.45 -10.99 -4.86
CA VAL A 501 -18.54 -12.09 -5.24
C VAL A 501 -19.29 -13.41 -5.48
N LEU A 502 -20.36 -13.70 -4.72
CA LEU A 502 -21.22 -14.86 -4.97
C LEU A 502 -21.96 -14.76 -6.31
N VAL A 503 -22.55 -13.60 -6.60
CA VAL A 503 -23.24 -13.34 -7.87
C VAL A 503 -22.28 -13.44 -9.05
N LEU A 504 -21.04 -12.96 -8.89
CA LEU A 504 -19.96 -13.13 -9.87
C LEU A 504 -19.67 -14.61 -10.15
N GLY A 505 -19.55 -15.45 -9.11
CA GLY A 505 -19.34 -16.89 -9.27
C GLY A 505 -20.50 -17.61 -9.97
N ILE A 506 -21.75 -17.22 -9.68
CA ILE A 506 -22.94 -17.73 -10.38
C ILE A 506 -22.93 -17.32 -11.87
N GLY A 507 -22.53 -16.08 -12.17
CA GLY A 507 -22.33 -15.62 -13.54
C GLY A 507 -21.32 -16.48 -14.29
N SER A 508 -20.23 -16.88 -13.64
CA SER A 508 -19.18 -17.70 -14.27
C SER A 508 -19.65 -19.13 -14.55
N LEU A 509 -20.46 -19.72 -13.66
CA LEU A 509 -21.12 -21.00 -13.91
C LEU A 509 -22.10 -20.90 -15.10
N LEU A 510 -22.87 -19.82 -15.18
CA LEU A 510 -23.80 -19.60 -16.29
C LEU A 510 -23.05 -19.38 -17.61
N PHE A 511 -21.93 -18.66 -17.59
CA PHE A 511 -21.09 -18.43 -18.77
C PHE A 511 -20.50 -19.74 -19.32
N ALA A 512 -20.19 -20.71 -18.45
CA ALA A 512 -19.71 -22.04 -18.85
C ALA A 512 -20.82 -22.98 -19.36
N SER A 513 -22.10 -22.70 -19.06
CA SER A 513 -23.22 -23.60 -19.36
C SER A 513 -23.44 -23.91 -20.85
N PRO A 514 -23.23 -23.00 -21.83
CA PRO A 514 -23.39 -23.30 -23.25
C PRO A 514 -22.47 -24.43 -23.74
N HIS A 515 -21.34 -24.68 -23.07
CA HIS A 515 -20.48 -25.81 -23.40
C HIS A 515 -21.19 -27.17 -23.19
N TYR A 516 -21.98 -27.28 -22.12
CA TYR A 516 -22.70 -28.51 -21.76
C TYR A 516 -24.06 -28.63 -22.46
N LEU A 517 -24.60 -27.50 -22.92
CA LEU A 517 -25.89 -27.42 -23.61
C LEU A 517 -25.75 -27.52 -25.14
N ALA A 518 -24.60 -27.14 -25.70
CA ALA A 518 -24.31 -27.30 -27.12
C ALA A 518 -23.73 -28.68 -27.40
N GLY A 519 -24.05 -29.25 -28.57
CA GLY A 519 -23.46 -30.51 -29.04
C GLY A 519 -21.92 -30.45 -29.15
N PRO A 520 -21.24 -31.60 -29.29
CA PRO A 520 -19.79 -31.65 -29.43
C PRO A 520 -19.34 -30.76 -30.61
N TYR A 521 -18.36 -29.89 -30.35
CA TYR A 521 -17.80 -29.02 -31.38
C TYR A 521 -17.20 -29.89 -32.49
N ARG A 522 -17.83 -29.89 -33.67
CA ARG A 522 -17.33 -30.58 -34.86
C ARG A 522 -16.18 -29.81 -35.54
N GLY A 523 -15.28 -29.25 -34.75
CA GLY A 523 -14.02 -28.72 -35.24
C GLY A 523 -13.11 -29.86 -35.68
N GLY A 524 -13.17 -30.20 -36.96
CA GLY A 524 -12.19 -31.09 -37.59
C GLY A 524 -12.42 -32.60 -37.46
N GLN A 525 -13.55 -33.07 -36.91
CA GLN A 525 -13.93 -34.48 -36.99
C GLN A 525 -15.21 -34.72 -37.79
N GLN A 526 -15.01 -35.43 -38.91
CA GLN A 526 -15.94 -36.22 -39.73
C GLN A 526 -16.77 -35.51 -40.81
N LYS A 527 -16.10 -35.19 -41.93
CA LYS A 527 -16.17 -35.92 -43.21
C LYS A 527 -14.85 -35.64 -43.96
N GLU A 528 -14.40 -36.55 -44.82
CA GLU A 528 -13.27 -36.30 -45.73
C GLU A 528 -13.52 -35.00 -46.52
N ASN A 529 -12.74 -33.95 -46.22
CA ASN A 529 -12.80 -32.64 -46.89
C ASN A 529 -11.80 -32.54 -48.05
N VAL A 530 -11.32 -33.69 -48.52
CA VAL A 530 -10.36 -33.84 -49.61
C VAL A 530 -11.15 -33.91 -50.93
N CYS A 531 -10.54 -33.47 -52.03
CA CYS A 531 -11.13 -33.50 -53.35
C CYS A 531 -11.56 -34.93 -53.71
N ARG A 532 -12.81 -35.11 -54.16
CA ARG A 532 -13.30 -36.38 -54.70
C ARG A 532 -13.66 -36.18 -56.16
N ASN A 533 -13.24 -37.12 -57.02
CA ASN A 533 -13.62 -37.10 -58.43
C ASN A 533 -15.11 -37.37 -58.58
N VAL A 534 -15.90 -36.33 -58.79
CA VAL A 534 -17.34 -36.44 -59.04
C VAL A 534 -17.57 -36.78 -60.51
N ALA A 535 -17.38 -38.06 -60.89
CA ALA A 535 -17.60 -38.53 -62.27
C ALA A 535 -19.09 -38.68 -62.65
N ASN A 536 -20.03 -38.45 -61.73
CA ASN A 536 -21.46 -38.35 -62.01
C ASN A 536 -22.18 -37.87 -60.74
N ALA A 537 -22.32 -36.56 -60.57
CA ALA A 537 -23.36 -36.02 -59.70
C ALA A 537 -23.86 -34.72 -60.31
N SER A 538 -25.17 -34.68 -60.56
CA SER A 538 -25.93 -33.46 -60.75
C SER A 538 -25.52 -32.43 -59.71
N SER A 539 -25.28 -31.21 -60.16
CA SER A 539 -25.04 -30.02 -59.34
C SER A 539 -26.14 -29.89 -58.27
N HIS A 540 -25.91 -30.44 -57.07
CA HIS A 540 -26.62 -30.00 -55.88
C HIS A 540 -26.00 -28.66 -55.47
N SER A 541 -26.35 -27.61 -56.21
CA SER A 541 -26.45 -26.30 -55.58
C SER A 541 -27.58 -26.43 -54.56
N ILE A 542 -27.25 -26.46 -53.27
CA ILE A 542 -28.24 -26.24 -52.24
C ILE A 542 -28.65 -24.77 -52.39
N SER A 543 -29.63 -24.50 -53.25
CA SER A 543 -30.42 -23.29 -53.19
C SER A 543 -31.27 -23.38 -51.93
N CYS A 544 -31.34 -22.28 -51.17
CA CYS A 544 -32.19 -22.13 -49.98
C CYS A 544 -33.69 -22.08 -50.35
N THR A 545 -34.16 -23.07 -51.09
CA THR A 545 -35.55 -23.24 -51.54
C THR A 545 -35.72 -24.71 -51.86
N ASP A 546 -36.09 -25.51 -50.86
CA ASP A 546 -37.17 -26.49 -50.99
C ASP A 546 -37.40 -27.22 -49.65
N GLN A 547 -38.58 -26.97 -49.08
CA GLN A 547 -39.14 -27.73 -47.98
C GLN A 547 -39.55 -29.12 -48.51
N SER A 548 -38.85 -30.17 -48.10
CA SER A 548 -39.45 -31.45 -47.63
C SER A 548 -38.43 -32.57 -47.40
N THR A 549 -38.51 -33.14 -46.19
CA THR A 549 -38.20 -34.55 -45.86
C THR A 549 -36.78 -35.08 -46.06
N VAL A 550 -35.84 -34.59 -45.25
CA VAL A 550 -34.81 -35.43 -44.60
C VAL A 550 -34.57 -34.81 -43.22
N GLN A 551 -34.55 -35.61 -42.14
CA GLN A 551 -34.16 -35.17 -40.79
C GLN A 551 -32.72 -34.63 -40.79
N ALA A 552 -32.58 -33.38 -41.18
CA ALA A 552 -31.50 -32.50 -40.76
C ALA A 552 -32.08 -31.69 -39.60
N GLU A 553 -31.58 -31.96 -38.40
CA GLU A 553 -31.86 -31.15 -37.21
C GLU A 553 -31.48 -29.70 -37.55
N LEU A 554 -32.51 -28.90 -37.81
CA LEU A 554 -32.44 -27.45 -37.98
C LEU A 554 -31.56 -26.88 -36.86
N GLU A 555 -30.60 -26.03 -37.22
CA GLU A 555 -29.95 -25.09 -36.31
C GLU A 555 -30.78 -23.80 -36.25
N PRO A 556 -31.43 -23.46 -35.11
CA PRO A 556 -31.86 -22.10 -34.82
C PRO A 556 -31.30 -21.62 -33.47
N TYR A 557 -30.03 -21.93 -33.17
CA TYR A 557 -29.47 -21.80 -31.82
C TYR A 557 -28.56 -20.57 -31.58
N SER A 558 -28.15 -19.82 -32.62
CA SER A 558 -27.23 -18.67 -32.48
C SER A 558 -27.74 -17.58 -31.51
N GLY A 559 -29.01 -17.20 -31.61
CA GLY A 559 -29.62 -16.19 -30.75
C GLY A 559 -29.79 -16.63 -29.29
N VAL A 560 -30.07 -17.90 -29.04
CA VAL A 560 -30.27 -18.44 -27.68
C VAL A 560 -28.95 -18.41 -26.91
N TYR A 561 -27.85 -18.86 -27.52
CA TYR A 561 -26.54 -18.81 -26.87
C TYR A 561 -26.05 -17.38 -26.65
N LEU A 562 -26.31 -16.46 -27.59
CA LEU A 562 -26.05 -15.02 -27.41
C LEU A 562 -26.75 -14.48 -26.16
N THR A 563 -28.03 -14.84 -25.93
CA THR A 563 -28.76 -14.41 -24.73
C THR A 563 -28.19 -15.02 -23.43
N ILE A 564 -27.74 -16.29 -23.46
CA ILE A 564 -27.14 -16.93 -22.27
C ILE A 564 -25.82 -16.24 -21.90
N PHE A 565 -24.95 -15.97 -22.88
CA PHE A 565 -23.71 -15.23 -22.65
C PHE A 565 -23.96 -13.80 -22.16
N LEU A 566 -24.98 -13.12 -22.71
CA LEU A 566 -25.35 -11.78 -22.27
C LEU A 566 -25.87 -11.77 -20.83
N VAL A 567 -26.75 -12.71 -20.44
CA VAL A 567 -27.27 -12.82 -19.07
C VAL A 567 -26.15 -13.17 -18.09
N ALA A 568 -25.24 -14.06 -18.47
CA ALA A 568 -24.06 -14.38 -17.66
C ALA A 568 -23.17 -13.15 -17.45
N GLN A 569 -22.97 -12.34 -18.49
CA GLN A 569 -22.20 -11.11 -18.37
C GLN A 569 -22.93 -10.02 -17.55
N LEU A 570 -24.26 -9.94 -17.65
CA LEU A 570 -25.06 -9.07 -16.78
C LEU A 570 -24.91 -9.48 -15.29
N LEU A 571 -24.86 -10.79 -14.99
CA LEU A 571 -24.57 -11.29 -13.64
C LEU A 571 -23.15 -10.95 -13.19
N HIS A 572 -22.13 -11.09 -14.06
CA HIS A 572 -20.78 -10.63 -13.74
C HIS A 572 -20.75 -9.13 -13.40
N GLY A 573 -21.49 -8.31 -14.15
CA GLY A 573 -21.64 -6.87 -13.91
C GLY A 573 -22.35 -6.55 -12.60
N ALA A 574 -23.39 -7.29 -12.26
CA ALA A 574 -24.10 -7.18 -10.99
C ALA A 574 -23.21 -7.55 -9.79
N GLY A 575 -22.39 -8.59 -9.93
CA GLY A 575 -21.47 -9.06 -8.89
C GLY A 575 -20.29 -8.11 -8.63
N ALA A 576 -19.79 -7.42 -9.65
CA ALA A 576 -18.66 -6.51 -9.52
C ALA A 576 -19.04 -5.09 -9.05
N ALA A 577 -20.29 -4.67 -9.22
CA ALA A 577 -20.73 -3.31 -8.85
C ALA A 577 -20.49 -2.95 -7.36
N PRO A 578 -20.76 -3.82 -6.38
CA PRO A 578 -20.42 -3.58 -4.97
C PRO A 578 -18.91 -3.46 -4.71
N PHE A 579 -18.07 -4.18 -5.46
CA PHE A 579 -16.62 -4.18 -5.24
C PHE A 579 -15.97 -2.82 -5.62
N TYR A 580 -16.29 -2.28 -6.80
CA TYR A 580 -15.72 -0.99 -7.23
C TYR A 580 -16.23 0.22 -6.44
N THR A 581 -17.47 0.15 -5.95
CA THR A 581 -18.12 1.27 -5.24
C THR A 581 -17.85 1.23 -3.74
N LEU A 582 -18.12 0.07 -3.12
CA LEU A 582 -18.02 -0.12 -1.67
C LEU A 582 -16.68 -0.70 -1.25
N GLY A 583 -16.01 -1.49 -2.10
CA GLY A 583 -14.71 -2.10 -1.78
C GLY A 583 -13.58 -1.07 -1.71
N VAL A 584 -13.50 -0.15 -2.67
CA VAL A 584 -12.49 0.93 -2.67
C VAL A 584 -12.71 1.88 -1.49
N THR A 585 -13.97 2.21 -1.19
CA THR A 585 -14.31 3.09 -0.07
C THR A 585 -14.10 2.41 1.27
N TYR A 586 -14.44 1.13 1.40
CA TYR A 586 -14.15 0.33 2.60
C TYR A 586 -12.64 0.19 2.85
N LEU A 587 -11.84 -0.03 1.80
CA LEU A 587 -10.38 -0.08 1.89
C LEU A 587 -9.79 1.28 2.26
N ASP A 588 -10.24 2.37 1.63
CA ASP A 588 -9.78 3.72 1.95
C ASP A 588 -10.16 4.12 3.38
N GLU A 589 -11.32 3.71 3.89
CA GLU A 589 -11.79 4.00 5.25
C GLU A 589 -11.05 3.19 6.34
N ASN A 590 -10.63 1.96 6.04
CA ASN A 590 -10.15 1.01 7.05
C ASN A 590 -8.68 0.62 6.93
N VAL A 591 -7.97 1.06 5.88
CA VAL A 591 -6.56 0.72 5.63
C VAL A 591 -5.73 2.01 5.49
N SER A 592 -4.62 2.08 6.22
CA SER A 592 -3.66 3.19 6.09
C SER A 592 -3.09 3.25 4.66
N LYS A 593 -2.90 4.47 4.13
CA LYS A 593 -2.40 4.82 2.78
C LYS A 593 -1.03 4.21 2.40
N LYS A 594 -0.43 3.37 3.25
CA LYS A 594 0.92 2.79 3.09
C LYS A 594 0.95 1.32 2.60
N MET A 595 -0.16 0.56 2.62
CA MET A 595 -0.10 -0.92 2.57
C MET A 595 -0.60 -1.61 1.28
N SER A 596 -0.65 -0.96 0.10
CA SER A 596 -1.52 -1.44 -1.00
C SER A 596 -0.92 -2.26 -2.15
N SER A 597 0.24 -2.92 -2.07
CA SER A 597 0.71 -3.67 -3.26
C SER A 597 1.67 -4.82 -2.98
N VAL A 598 1.25 -6.05 -3.31
CA VAL A 598 2.11 -7.23 -3.50
C VAL A 598 1.55 -8.06 -4.67
N TYR A 599 2.43 -8.47 -5.58
CA TYR A 599 2.12 -9.30 -6.77
C TYR A 599 2.66 -10.72 -6.58
N LEU A 600 2.01 -11.69 -7.24
CA LEU A 600 2.44 -13.08 -7.40
C LEU A 600 2.72 -13.35 -8.89
N ASP A 601 3.82 -14.07 -9.13
CA ASP A 601 4.35 -14.47 -10.43
C ASP A 601 3.62 -15.70 -10.99
N SER A 602 3.43 -15.76 -12.31
CA SER A 602 2.65 -16.75 -13.05
C SER A 602 3.49 -17.84 -13.71
N SER A 603 4.80 -17.88 -13.47
CA SER A 603 5.73 -18.81 -14.13
C SER A 603 5.64 -20.27 -13.66
N THR A 604 4.75 -20.59 -12.70
CA THR A 604 4.67 -21.92 -12.07
C THR A 604 3.60 -22.87 -12.65
N ILE A 605 2.83 -22.46 -13.66
CA ILE A 605 1.76 -23.29 -14.23
C ILE A 605 2.15 -23.71 -15.65
N GLY A 606 2.81 -24.87 -15.75
CA GLY A 606 3.30 -25.45 -17.00
C GLY A 606 2.16 -25.99 -17.89
N LEU A 607 1.63 -25.12 -18.76
CA LEU A 607 0.66 -25.49 -19.80
C LEU A 607 1.26 -25.17 -21.18
N ILE A 608 1.21 -26.13 -22.10
CA ILE A 608 1.88 -26.10 -23.41
C ILE A 608 0.93 -25.52 -24.49
N PRO A 609 1.38 -24.64 -25.42
CA PRO A 609 0.51 -23.70 -26.15
C PRO A 609 -0.06 -24.16 -27.50
N ASP A 610 0.37 -25.31 -28.05
CA ASP A 610 0.32 -25.56 -29.50
C ASP A 610 -0.75 -26.57 -29.98
N SER A 611 -1.83 -26.83 -29.22
CA SER A 611 -2.87 -27.76 -29.68
C SER A 611 -4.20 -27.08 -30.01
N ASN A 612 -4.70 -27.35 -31.24
CA ASN A 612 -6.02 -26.92 -31.73
C ASN A 612 -7.20 -27.50 -30.93
N VAL A 613 -6.92 -28.43 -30.00
CA VAL A 613 -7.88 -29.06 -29.08
C VAL A 613 -8.43 -28.06 -28.04
N TRP A 614 -7.72 -26.96 -27.77
CA TRP A 614 -8.11 -26.00 -26.73
C TRP A 614 -9.19 -24.98 -27.12
N ILE A 615 -9.63 -24.97 -28.38
CA ILE A 615 -10.85 -24.27 -28.80
C ILE A 615 -12.08 -24.78 -28.00
N GLY A 616 -11.98 -25.98 -27.41
CA GLY A 616 -13.01 -26.60 -26.56
C GLY A 616 -12.93 -26.32 -25.05
N ALA A 617 -11.81 -25.80 -24.51
CA ALA A 617 -11.54 -25.74 -23.06
C ALA A 617 -11.76 -24.35 -22.42
N TRP A 618 -12.39 -23.42 -23.13
CA TRP A 618 -12.63 -22.04 -22.69
C TRP A 618 -13.43 -21.91 -21.38
N TRP A 619 -14.22 -22.93 -21.02
CA TRP A 619 -15.09 -22.95 -19.83
C TRP A 619 -14.36 -23.33 -18.53
N ILE A 620 -13.17 -23.95 -18.60
CA ILE A 620 -12.44 -24.47 -17.43
C ILE A 620 -12.02 -23.32 -16.50
N GLY A 621 -11.55 -22.21 -17.07
CA GLY A 621 -11.19 -21.01 -16.31
C GLY A 621 -12.37 -20.44 -15.52
N PHE A 622 -13.58 -20.45 -16.10
CA PHE A 622 -14.79 -19.95 -15.45
C PHE A 622 -15.27 -20.86 -14.30
N LEU A 623 -15.12 -22.18 -14.42
CA LEU A 623 -15.42 -23.10 -13.32
C LEU A 623 -14.43 -22.96 -12.16
N ALA A 624 -13.14 -22.88 -12.45
CA ALA A 624 -12.12 -22.65 -11.43
C ALA A 624 -12.33 -21.31 -10.72
N ALA A 625 -12.62 -20.25 -11.48
CA ALA A 625 -12.97 -18.94 -10.92
C ALA A 625 -14.22 -19.00 -10.06
N ALA A 626 -15.27 -19.74 -10.46
CA ALA A 626 -16.47 -19.89 -9.65
C ALA A 626 -16.17 -20.52 -8.28
N VAL A 627 -15.39 -21.61 -8.25
CA VAL A 627 -14.97 -22.26 -6.99
C VAL A 627 -14.18 -21.30 -6.10
N ILE A 628 -13.22 -20.57 -6.67
CA ILE A 628 -12.40 -19.60 -5.92
C ILE A 628 -13.25 -18.44 -5.39
N CYS A 629 -14.20 -17.93 -6.19
CA CYS A 629 -15.15 -16.89 -5.76
C CYS A 629 -16.01 -17.35 -4.57
N PHE A 630 -16.50 -18.59 -4.57
CA PHE A 630 -17.23 -19.15 -3.43
C PHE A 630 -16.37 -19.23 -2.16
N VAL A 631 -15.09 -19.61 -2.30
CA VAL A 631 -14.14 -19.66 -1.17
C VAL A 631 -13.84 -18.27 -0.62
N ILE A 632 -13.65 -17.25 -1.48
CA ILE A 632 -13.37 -15.87 -1.08
C ILE A 632 -14.59 -15.20 -0.43
N ALA A 633 -15.80 -15.50 -0.90
CA ALA A 633 -17.01 -14.89 -0.38
C ALA A 633 -17.26 -15.21 1.10
N ILE A 634 -16.90 -16.43 1.55
CA ILE A 634 -17.16 -16.91 2.92
C ILE A 634 -16.46 -16.03 3.98
N PRO A 635 -15.15 -15.74 3.90
CA PRO A 635 -14.47 -14.81 4.81
C PRO A 635 -14.93 -13.35 4.68
N VAL A 636 -15.19 -12.85 3.46
CA VAL A 636 -15.55 -11.44 3.23
C VAL A 636 -16.90 -11.10 3.88
N LEU A 637 -17.86 -12.03 3.85
CA LEU A 637 -19.17 -11.89 4.51
C LEU A 637 -19.10 -11.81 6.03
N ALA A 638 -18.00 -12.29 6.64
CA ALA A 638 -17.84 -12.35 8.09
C ALA A 638 -17.32 -11.04 8.70
N PHE A 639 -16.77 -10.10 7.92
CA PHE A 639 -16.18 -8.87 8.46
C PHE A 639 -17.25 -7.85 8.94
N PRO A 640 -16.97 -7.12 10.04
CA PRO A 640 -17.85 -6.06 10.56
C PRO A 640 -17.82 -4.79 9.69
N ALA A 641 -18.79 -3.90 9.90
CA ALA A 641 -18.96 -2.68 9.11
C ALA A 641 -17.79 -1.69 9.22
N ALA A 642 -17.11 -1.67 10.38
CA ALA A 642 -15.90 -0.88 10.63
C ALA A 642 -14.89 -1.74 11.41
N LEU A 643 -13.61 -1.58 11.10
CA LEU A 643 -12.51 -2.23 11.83
C LEU A 643 -12.05 -1.35 13.00
N PRO A 644 -11.57 -1.95 14.10
CA PRO A 644 -11.03 -1.18 15.23
C PRO A 644 -9.88 -0.27 14.78
N GLY A 645 -9.93 1.01 15.12
CA GLY A 645 -8.97 2.05 14.70
C GLY A 645 -9.43 2.94 13.52
N SER A 646 -10.59 2.70 12.92
CA SER A 646 -11.09 3.48 11.77
C SER A 646 -11.47 4.93 12.13
N GLU A 647 -11.91 5.21 13.36
CA GLU A 647 -12.32 6.56 13.79
C GLU A 647 -11.14 7.54 13.96
N GLU A 648 -9.95 7.03 14.28
CA GLU A 648 -8.73 7.82 14.40
C GLU A 648 -8.19 8.20 13.01
N LEU A 649 -8.22 7.25 12.07
CA LEU A 649 -7.88 7.46 10.66
C LEU A 649 -8.84 8.39 9.89
N ALA A 650 -10.05 8.62 10.42
CA ALA A 650 -11.01 9.56 9.87
C ALA A 650 -10.66 11.02 10.21
N LYS A 651 -10.03 11.27 11.37
CA LYS A 651 -9.66 12.61 11.85
C LYS A 651 -8.41 13.18 11.16
N ASP A 652 -7.57 12.33 10.59
CA ASP A 652 -6.32 12.68 9.87
C ASP A 652 -6.51 13.16 8.41
N ARG A 653 -7.74 13.37 7.94
CA ARG A 653 -8.04 13.65 6.52
C ARG A 653 -8.30 15.13 6.27
N VAL A 654 -7.52 15.73 5.37
CA VAL A 654 -7.67 17.13 4.91
C VAL A 654 -8.28 17.13 3.51
N SER A 655 -9.42 17.81 3.32
CA SER A 655 -10.12 17.92 2.03
C SER A 655 -9.63 19.14 1.23
N GLU A 656 -9.15 18.94 -0.01
CA GLU A 656 -8.73 20.01 -0.94
C GLU A 656 -9.86 20.46 -1.89
N ALA A 657 -11.13 20.31 -1.48
CA ALA A 657 -12.29 20.50 -2.34
C ALA A 657 -12.49 21.97 -2.80
N HIS A 658 -13.08 22.15 -3.98
CA HIS A 658 -13.32 23.46 -4.61
C HIS A 658 -14.31 24.32 -3.80
N GLU A 659 -13.85 25.44 -3.25
CA GLU A 659 -14.68 26.38 -2.49
C GLU A 659 -15.22 27.49 -3.40
N LYS A 660 -16.47 27.35 -3.85
CA LYS A 660 -17.20 28.48 -4.44
C LYS A 660 -17.91 29.20 -3.30
N SER A 661 -17.55 30.46 -3.08
CA SER A 661 -18.25 31.35 -2.15
C SER A 661 -19.73 31.41 -2.52
N THR A 662 -20.57 30.69 -1.79
CA THR A 662 -22.00 30.90 -1.78
C THR A 662 -22.47 30.68 -0.35
N ARG A 663 -22.70 31.80 0.35
CA ARG A 663 -23.41 31.84 1.64
C ARG A 663 -24.74 31.08 1.48
N SER A 664 -24.94 29.98 2.20
CA SER A 664 -26.20 29.67 2.88
C SER A 664 -26.15 28.38 3.71
N THR A 665 -26.47 28.56 4.99
CA THR A 665 -27.03 27.62 5.97
C THR A 665 -26.21 26.39 6.39
N ALA A 666 -25.65 26.53 7.60
CA ALA A 666 -25.33 25.43 8.49
C ALA A 666 -26.53 24.49 8.65
N GLY A 667 -26.36 23.24 8.25
CA GLY A 667 -27.26 22.13 8.50
C GLY A 667 -26.45 20.85 8.63
N THR A 668 -26.41 20.32 9.85
CA THR A 668 -26.08 18.94 10.27
C THR A 668 -25.30 18.05 9.29
N GLY A 669 -24.08 17.66 9.67
CA GLY A 669 -23.18 16.76 8.95
C GLY A 669 -23.62 15.29 8.87
N GLU A 670 -24.81 15.03 8.32
CA GLU A 670 -25.24 13.70 7.92
C GLU A 670 -25.61 13.72 6.43
N ALA A 671 -24.67 13.33 5.58
CA ALA A 671 -24.96 13.10 4.17
C ALA A 671 -25.80 11.82 4.04
N PHE A 672 -27.02 11.97 3.52
CA PHE A 672 -27.95 10.91 3.10
C PHE A 672 -28.84 10.26 4.19
N SER A 673 -29.83 11.01 4.69
CA SER A 673 -30.99 10.42 5.38
C SER A 673 -32.20 10.16 4.45
N LYS A 674 -32.34 10.88 3.32
CA LYS A 674 -33.54 10.82 2.44
C LYS A 674 -33.22 10.76 0.94
N ILE A 675 -33.89 9.88 0.17
CA ILE A 675 -33.75 9.72 -1.31
C ILE A 675 -33.98 11.04 -2.07
N ARG A 676 -34.79 11.94 -1.53
CA ARG A 676 -35.14 13.22 -2.17
C ARG A 676 -33.97 14.22 -2.25
N GLU A 677 -32.89 13.99 -1.50
CA GLU A 677 -31.68 14.83 -1.50
C GLU A 677 -30.66 14.40 -2.57
N LEU A 678 -30.82 13.20 -3.16
CA LEU A 678 -29.95 12.64 -4.20
C LEU A 678 -29.82 13.51 -5.46
N PRO A 679 -30.90 14.08 -6.04
CA PRO A 679 -30.79 14.90 -7.26
C PRO A 679 -30.05 16.21 -7.00
N ARG A 680 -30.19 16.78 -5.79
CA ARG A 680 -29.51 18.01 -5.39
C ARG A 680 -28.01 17.78 -5.21
N ALA A 681 -27.62 16.71 -4.52
CA ALA A 681 -26.21 16.32 -4.36
C ALA A 681 -25.56 15.97 -5.71
N LEU A 682 -26.28 15.30 -6.62
CA LEU A 682 -25.81 15.03 -7.97
C LEU A 682 -25.57 16.32 -8.78
N THR A 683 -26.47 17.29 -8.66
CA THR A 683 -26.36 18.58 -9.37
C THR A 683 -25.20 19.42 -8.83
N GLU A 684 -24.97 19.42 -7.51
CA GLU A 684 -23.83 20.10 -6.88
C GLU A 684 -22.49 19.49 -7.31
N LEU A 685 -22.41 18.15 -7.35
CA LEU A 685 -21.21 17.42 -7.77
C LEU A 685 -20.91 17.61 -9.27
N LEU A 686 -21.93 17.54 -10.12
CA LEU A 686 -21.80 17.79 -11.56
C LEU A 686 -21.53 19.26 -11.89
N GLY A 687 -21.92 20.17 -10.99
CA GLY A 687 -21.61 21.60 -11.08
C GLY A 687 -20.15 21.94 -10.82
N ASN A 688 -19.33 20.99 -10.32
CA ASN A 688 -17.90 21.15 -10.19
C ASN A 688 -17.21 20.90 -11.56
N PRO A 689 -16.67 21.94 -12.22
CA PRO A 689 -16.13 21.83 -13.57
C PRO A 689 -14.88 20.93 -13.64
N ALA A 690 -14.00 20.97 -12.64
CA ALA A 690 -12.79 20.14 -12.61
C ALA A 690 -13.15 18.64 -12.46
N PHE A 691 -14.11 18.32 -11.59
CA PHE A 691 -14.64 16.96 -11.46
C PHE A 691 -15.30 16.50 -12.75
N PHE A 692 -16.11 17.36 -13.39
CA PHE A 692 -16.77 17.01 -14.65
C PHE A 692 -15.78 16.67 -15.76
N MET A 693 -14.74 17.50 -15.95
CA MET A 693 -13.72 17.30 -16.99
C MET A 693 -12.82 16.09 -16.71
N LEU A 694 -12.48 15.82 -15.44
CA LEU A 694 -11.75 14.62 -15.05
C LEU A 694 -12.51 13.33 -15.39
N ASN A 695 -13.83 13.31 -15.20
CA ASN A 695 -14.66 12.16 -15.57
C ASN A 695 -14.72 11.96 -17.09
N LEU A 696 -14.70 13.05 -17.86
CA LEU A 696 -14.71 12.98 -19.32
C LEU A 696 -13.36 12.48 -19.87
N ALA A 697 -12.25 12.88 -19.25
CA ALA A 697 -10.92 12.31 -19.51
C ALA A 697 -10.86 10.81 -19.14
N GLY A 698 -11.45 10.43 -17.99
CA GLY A 698 -11.58 9.02 -17.61
C GLY A 698 -12.43 8.20 -18.58
N ALA A 699 -13.45 8.81 -19.19
CA ALA A 699 -14.30 8.15 -20.17
C ALA A 699 -13.57 7.92 -21.51
N SER A 700 -12.79 8.90 -21.98
CA SER A 700 -11.99 8.75 -23.22
C SER A 700 -10.85 7.74 -23.05
N GLU A 701 -10.17 7.72 -21.90
CA GLU A 701 -9.18 6.69 -21.57
C GLU A 701 -9.85 5.31 -21.43
N GLY A 702 -11.00 5.24 -20.76
CA GLY A 702 -11.78 4.01 -20.59
C GLY A 702 -12.26 3.41 -21.91
N LEU A 703 -12.68 4.25 -22.87
CA LEU A 703 -13.04 3.84 -24.23
C LEU A 703 -11.88 3.07 -24.89
N LEU A 704 -10.67 3.60 -24.83
CA LEU A 704 -9.50 2.97 -25.45
C LEU A 704 -9.07 1.70 -24.73
N ILE A 705 -9.03 1.72 -23.39
CA ILE A 705 -8.65 0.54 -22.60
C ILE A 705 -9.61 -0.62 -22.85
N ALA A 706 -10.92 -0.37 -22.82
CA ALA A 706 -11.94 -1.41 -23.05
C ALA A 706 -11.91 -1.92 -24.50
N GLY A 707 -11.77 -1.02 -25.48
CA GLY A 707 -11.70 -1.40 -26.90
C GLY A 707 -10.46 -2.23 -27.24
N PHE A 708 -9.29 -1.85 -26.74
CA PHE A 708 -8.07 -2.63 -26.93
C PHE A 708 -8.08 -3.94 -26.15
N ALA A 709 -8.61 -3.97 -24.93
CA ALA A 709 -8.72 -5.22 -24.18
C ALA A 709 -9.54 -6.28 -24.93
N ALA A 710 -10.61 -5.88 -25.62
CA ALA A 710 -11.46 -6.79 -26.38
C ALA A 710 -10.87 -7.20 -27.74
N PHE A 711 -10.27 -6.28 -28.50
CA PHE A 711 -9.97 -6.52 -29.92
C PHE A 711 -8.47 -6.43 -30.30
N LEU A 712 -7.58 -6.06 -29.40
CA LEU A 712 -6.15 -6.03 -29.68
C LEU A 712 -5.55 -7.43 -29.96
N PRO A 713 -5.95 -8.53 -29.27
CA PRO A 713 -5.54 -9.88 -29.65
C PRO A 713 -5.94 -10.22 -31.09
N LYS A 714 -7.17 -9.85 -31.50
CA LYS A 714 -7.69 -10.09 -32.85
C LYS A 714 -6.94 -9.27 -33.91
N LEU A 715 -6.48 -8.07 -33.56
CA LEU A 715 -5.57 -7.29 -34.41
C LEU A 715 -4.22 -8.00 -34.57
N ILE A 716 -3.63 -8.50 -33.47
CA ILE A 716 -2.33 -9.19 -33.51
C ILE A 716 -2.42 -10.50 -34.32
N GLU A 717 -3.48 -11.28 -34.10
CA GLU A 717 -3.78 -12.53 -34.81
C GLU A 717 -3.79 -12.31 -36.34
N ASN A 718 -4.57 -11.32 -36.82
CA ASN A 718 -4.76 -11.10 -38.25
C ASN A 718 -3.60 -10.34 -38.92
N GLN A 719 -3.04 -9.32 -38.27
CA GLN A 719 -1.94 -8.52 -38.85
C GLN A 719 -0.65 -9.32 -38.99
N PHE A 720 -0.31 -10.12 -37.98
CA PHE A 720 0.98 -10.83 -37.94
C PHE A 720 0.85 -12.32 -38.28
N SER A 721 -0.37 -12.80 -38.56
CA SER A 721 -0.68 -14.19 -38.92
C SER A 721 -0.18 -15.20 -37.87
N VAL A 722 -0.37 -14.86 -36.60
CA VAL A 722 -0.05 -15.73 -35.46
C VAL A 722 -1.30 -16.45 -34.99
N SER A 723 -1.17 -17.58 -34.30
CA SER A 723 -2.32 -18.29 -33.74
C SER A 723 -3.05 -17.44 -32.68
N ALA A 724 -4.36 -17.65 -32.51
CA ALA A 724 -5.16 -16.96 -31.50
C ALA A 724 -4.59 -17.12 -30.07
N SER A 725 -4.02 -18.29 -29.74
CA SER A 725 -3.37 -18.55 -28.46
C SER A 725 -2.10 -17.71 -28.28
N SER A 726 -1.26 -17.64 -29.32
CA SER A 726 -0.04 -16.83 -29.32
C SER A 726 -0.35 -15.33 -29.23
N ALA A 727 -1.36 -14.85 -29.97
CA ALA A 727 -1.81 -13.46 -29.91
C ALA A 727 -2.31 -13.07 -28.52
N ALA A 728 -3.10 -13.95 -27.87
CA ALA A 728 -3.58 -13.74 -26.51
C ALA A 728 -2.43 -13.74 -25.48
N LEU A 729 -1.43 -14.62 -25.63
CA LEU A 729 -0.26 -14.66 -24.77
C LEU A 729 0.60 -13.40 -24.90
N LEU A 730 0.84 -12.94 -26.13
CA LEU A 730 1.55 -11.69 -26.40
C LEU A 730 0.79 -10.47 -25.84
N MET A 731 -0.53 -10.45 -25.97
CA MET A 731 -1.36 -9.42 -25.34
C MET A 731 -1.26 -9.46 -23.81
N GLY A 732 -1.27 -10.66 -23.20
CA GLY A 732 -1.05 -10.85 -21.77
C GLY A 732 0.32 -10.33 -21.31
N LEU A 733 1.38 -10.67 -22.06
CA LEU A 733 2.75 -10.21 -21.82
C LEU A 733 2.90 -8.69 -21.89
N VAL A 734 2.13 -8.04 -22.76
CA VAL A 734 2.09 -6.57 -22.85
C VAL A 734 1.27 -5.97 -21.71
N THR A 735 0.05 -6.47 -21.50
CA THR A 735 -0.96 -5.81 -20.67
C THR A 735 -0.72 -5.98 -19.19
N VAL A 736 -0.26 -7.16 -18.73
CA VAL A 736 -0.07 -7.42 -17.29
C VAL A 736 1.06 -6.56 -16.70
N PRO A 737 2.28 -6.54 -17.27
CA PRO A 737 3.34 -5.70 -16.74
C PRO A 737 3.09 -4.21 -17.00
N ALA A 738 2.46 -3.85 -18.13
CA ALA A 738 2.10 -2.45 -18.41
C ALA A 738 1.03 -1.92 -17.44
N GLY A 739 -0.01 -2.73 -17.18
CA GLY A 739 -1.09 -2.39 -16.27
C GLY A 739 -0.64 -2.33 -14.82
N GLY A 740 0.02 -3.38 -14.33
CA GLY A 740 0.52 -3.44 -12.96
C GLY A 740 1.66 -2.44 -12.70
N GLY A 741 2.64 -2.38 -13.60
CA GLY A 741 3.79 -1.47 -13.49
C GLY A 741 3.39 -0.01 -13.65
N GLY A 742 2.54 0.31 -14.63
CA GLY A 742 2.06 1.67 -14.89
C GLY A 742 1.22 2.21 -13.73
N THR A 743 0.20 1.47 -13.28
CA THR A 743 -0.65 1.90 -12.16
C THR A 743 0.15 2.11 -10.87
N PHE A 744 1.05 1.18 -10.54
CA PHE A 744 1.91 1.27 -9.36
C PHE A 744 2.86 2.46 -9.45
N LEU A 745 3.57 2.61 -10.58
CA LEU A 745 4.50 3.72 -10.77
C LEU A 745 3.77 5.07 -10.70
N GLY A 746 2.57 5.17 -11.27
CA GLY A 746 1.75 6.38 -11.21
C GLY A 746 1.38 6.78 -9.78
N GLY A 747 0.95 5.82 -8.96
CA GLY A 747 0.69 6.04 -7.53
C GLY A 747 1.97 6.35 -6.72
N TYR A 748 3.06 5.64 -7.01
CA TYR A 748 4.36 5.86 -6.38
C TYR A 748 4.92 7.26 -6.66
N LEU A 749 4.83 7.75 -7.90
CA LEU A 749 5.32 9.08 -8.29
C LEU A 749 4.58 10.19 -7.56
N ILE A 750 3.26 10.10 -7.42
CA ILE A 750 2.46 11.06 -6.65
C ILE A 750 2.93 11.10 -5.20
N LYS A 751 3.15 9.92 -4.62
CA LYS A 751 3.56 9.77 -3.23
C LYS A 751 4.99 10.26 -2.99
N ARG A 752 5.93 9.91 -3.87
CA ARG A 752 7.35 10.29 -3.76
C ARG A 752 7.56 11.80 -3.88
N PHE A 753 6.83 12.45 -4.78
CA PHE A 753 6.95 13.89 -5.02
C PHE A 753 5.94 14.73 -4.24
N ASN A 754 5.08 14.10 -3.41
CA ASN A 754 4.00 14.74 -2.67
C ASN A 754 3.23 15.78 -3.51
N LEU A 755 2.82 15.38 -4.71
CA LEU A 755 2.29 16.32 -5.71
C LEU A 755 0.95 16.90 -5.24
N PRO A 756 0.77 18.24 -5.25
CA PRO A 756 -0.54 18.85 -5.06
C PRO A 756 -1.46 18.52 -6.24
N CYS A 757 -2.79 18.64 -6.10
CA CYS A 757 -3.73 18.25 -7.15
C CYS A 757 -3.43 18.91 -8.52
N SER A 758 -2.98 20.17 -8.54
CA SER A 758 -2.52 20.84 -9.77
C SER A 758 -1.29 20.18 -10.40
N GLY A 759 -0.35 19.69 -9.59
CA GLY A 759 0.82 18.93 -10.04
C GLY A 759 0.46 17.56 -10.60
N ILE A 760 -0.54 16.89 -10.02
CA ILE A 760 -1.07 15.61 -10.53
C ILE A 760 -1.68 15.79 -11.92
N LEU A 761 -2.46 16.85 -12.14
CA LEU A 761 -3.08 17.12 -13.45
C LEU A 761 -2.04 17.41 -14.55
N LYS A 762 -0.97 18.17 -14.23
CA LYS A 762 0.16 18.39 -15.15
C LYS A 762 0.90 17.10 -15.48
N PHE A 763 1.06 16.21 -14.50
CA PHE A 763 1.65 14.89 -14.72
C PHE A 763 0.82 14.05 -15.69
N CYS A 764 -0.51 13.99 -15.51
CA CYS A 764 -1.41 13.29 -16.43
C CYS A 764 -1.36 13.88 -17.85
N LEU A 765 -1.25 15.21 -17.99
CA LEU A 765 -1.08 15.87 -19.28
C LEU A 765 0.18 15.43 -20.02
N LEU A 766 1.33 15.45 -19.34
CA LEU A 766 2.62 15.04 -19.92
C LEU A 766 2.62 13.56 -20.31
N ALA A 767 2.11 12.68 -19.44
CA ALA A 767 2.03 11.25 -19.72
C ALA A 767 1.06 10.94 -20.88
N THR A 768 -0.07 11.66 -20.99
CA THR A 768 -1.01 11.50 -22.11
C THR A 768 -0.42 12.04 -23.43
N ALA A 769 0.35 13.13 -23.39
CA ALA A 769 1.07 13.63 -24.56
C ALA A 769 2.13 12.63 -25.07
N ALA A 770 2.89 12.01 -24.15
CA ALA A 770 3.80 10.94 -24.48
C ALA A 770 3.07 9.71 -25.07
N CYS A 771 1.88 9.40 -24.56
CA CYS A 771 1.03 8.33 -25.08
C CYS A 771 0.64 8.54 -26.55
N ILE A 772 0.30 9.77 -26.95
CA ILE A 772 -0.03 10.11 -28.36
C ILE A 772 1.16 9.84 -29.29
N ALA A 773 2.41 10.00 -28.84
CA ALA A 773 3.55 9.64 -29.66
C ALA A 773 3.64 8.11 -29.89
N PHE A 774 3.31 7.32 -28.87
CA PHE A 774 3.34 5.85 -28.96
C PHE A 774 2.12 5.24 -29.66
N THR A 775 0.98 5.95 -29.80
CA THR A 775 -0.17 5.45 -30.57
C THR A 775 0.14 5.27 -32.06
N LEU A 776 1.21 5.88 -32.57
CA LEU A 776 1.73 5.64 -33.92
C LEU A 776 2.15 4.17 -34.16
N CYS A 777 2.25 3.33 -33.13
CA CYS A 777 2.42 1.89 -33.28
C CYS A 777 1.37 1.25 -34.20
N PHE A 778 0.13 1.74 -34.19
CA PHE A 778 -0.94 1.24 -35.04
C PHE A 778 -0.79 1.65 -36.51
N ALA A 779 0.16 2.51 -36.86
CA ALA A 779 0.50 2.83 -38.25
C ALA A 779 1.34 1.74 -38.92
N LEU A 780 1.93 0.83 -38.14
CA LEU A 780 2.64 -0.34 -38.65
C LEU A 780 1.61 -1.31 -39.23
N ASN A 781 1.73 -1.61 -40.52
CA ASN A 781 0.87 -2.57 -41.21
C ASN A 781 1.72 -3.66 -41.88
N CYS A 782 1.18 -4.87 -41.89
CA CYS A 782 1.73 -5.99 -42.65
C CYS A 782 0.89 -6.20 -43.92
N PRO A 783 1.48 -6.74 -45.00
CA PRO A 783 0.69 -7.16 -46.16
C PRO A 783 -0.34 -8.22 -45.77
N ASN A 784 -1.44 -8.29 -46.53
CA ASN A 784 -2.43 -9.35 -46.38
C ASN A 784 -1.81 -10.71 -46.72
N LEU A 785 -2.32 -11.77 -46.10
CA LEU A 785 -1.89 -13.13 -46.41
C LEU A 785 -2.28 -13.49 -47.85
N ASP A 786 -1.40 -14.20 -48.55
CA ASP A 786 -1.67 -14.66 -49.91
C ASP A 786 -2.68 -15.80 -49.86
N PHE A 787 -3.88 -15.53 -50.36
CA PHE A 787 -5.06 -16.38 -50.30
C PHE A 787 -5.56 -16.66 -51.72
N ALA A 788 -5.54 -17.93 -52.11
CA ALA A 788 -5.86 -18.36 -53.46
C ALA A 788 -7.33 -18.04 -53.81
N GLY A 789 -7.54 -17.28 -54.89
CA GLY A 789 -8.86 -16.90 -55.37
C GLY A 789 -9.51 -15.72 -54.65
N LEU A 790 -8.82 -15.09 -53.68
CA LEU A 790 -9.29 -13.89 -52.96
C LEU A 790 -8.31 -12.73 -53.05
N THR A 791 -7.06 -12.92 -52.62
CA THR A 791 -6.01 -11.89 -52.68
C THR A 791 -5.02 -12.14 -53.83
N VAL A 792 -4.77 -13.42 -54.16
CA VAL A 792 -3.92 -13.83 -55.29
C VAL A 792 -4.64 -14.80 -56.22
N PRO A 793 -4.41 -14.76 -57.54
CA PRO A 793 -4.98 -15.74 -58.47
C PRO A 793 -4.27 -17.11 -58.35
N TYR A 794 -5.02 -18.20 -58.50
CA TYR A 794 -4.51 -19.58 -58.51
C TYR A 794 -3.46 -19.86 -59.59
N GLN A 795 -3.44 -19.09 -60.68
CA GLN A 795 -2.44 -19.18 -61.75
C GLN A 795 -1.96 -17.79 -62.11
N ASN A 796 -0.65 -17.64 -62.32
CA ASN A 796 0.01 -16.38 -62.61
C ASN A 796 -0.19 -15.95 -64.07
N ASN A 797 -1.44 -15.87 -64.53
CA ASN A 797 -1.79 -15.42 -65.86
C ASN A 797 -1.96 -13.90 -65.87
N THR A 798 -1.23 -13.22 -66.76
CA THR A 798 -1.14 -11.75 -66.90
C THR A 798 -2.43 -11.04 -67.35
N LYS A 799 -3.57 -11.73 -67.35
CA LYS A 799 -4.89 -11.12 -67.60
C LYS A 799 -5.58 -10.93 -66.25
N LYS A 800 -6.14 -9.73 -65.99
CA LYS A 800 -6.99 -9.44 -64.82
C LYS A 800 -8.20 -10.38 -64.82
N ILE A 801 -8.05 -11.55 -64.21
CA ILE A 801 -9.11 -12.52 -64.00
C ILE A 801 -9.85 -12.13 -62.72
N ALA A 802 -11.18 -12.23 -62.73
CA ALA A 802 -11.98 -12.04 -61.52
C ALA A 802 -11.60 -13.11 -60.49
N LEU A 803 -11.20 -12.68 -59.30
CA LEU A 803 -10.81 -13.54 -58.18
C LEU A 803 -12.04 -14.34 -57.73
N SER A 804 -11.94 -15.67 -57.79
CA SER A 804 -12.97 -16.63 -57.40
C SER A 804 -12.32 -17.80 -56.67
N LEU A 805 -13.01 -18.35 -55.67
CA LEU A 805 -12.59 -19.53 -54.91
C LEU A 805 -12.48 -20.78 -55.79
N GLU A 806 -13.21 -20.84 -56.91
CA GLU A 806 -13.21 -21.93 -57.88
C GLU A 806 -12.36 -21.59 -59.10
N ASN A 807 -11.44 -22.48 -59.49
CA ASN A 807 -10.62 -22.43 -60.69
C ASN A 807 -10.54 -23.82 -61.36
N ASN A 808 -9.93 -23.93 -62.54
CA ASN A 808 -9.83 -25.18 -63.30
C ASN A 808 -9.24 -26.36 -62.51
N CYS A 809 -8.38 -26.10 -61.51
CA CYS A 809 -7.76 -27.14 -60.69
C CYS A 809 -8.70 -27.78 -59.65
N ASN A 810 -9.71 -27.05 -59.14
CA ASN A 810 -10.60 -27.52 -58.07
C ASN A 810 -12.08 -27.62 -58.48
N LYS A 811 -12.46 -27.12 -59.66
CA LYS A 811 -13.84 -27.14 -60.16
C LYS A 811 -14.44 -28.57 -60.27
N GLY A 812 -13.60 -29.60 -60.44
CA GLY A 812 -14.02 -31.00 -60.49
C GLY A 812 -14.26 -31.68 -59.13
N CYS A 813 -13.96 -30.99 -58.02
CA CYS A 813 -13.97 -31.57 -56.68
C CYS A 813 -15.32 -31.44 -55.93
N GLY A 814 -16.23 -30.56 -56.39
CA GLY A 814 -17.53 -30.35 -55.74
C GLY A 814 -17.45 -29.78 -54.32
N CYS A 815 -16.54 -28.83 -54.08
CA CYS A 815 -16.25 -28.32 -52.73
C CYS A 815 -17.41 -27.48 -52.15
N SER A 816 -17.69 -27.67 -50.85
CA SER A 816 -18.69 -26.87 -50.13
C SER A 816 -18.10 -25.55 -49.63
N ARG A 817 -18.88 -24.47 -49.71
CA ARG A 817 -18.57 -23.15 -49.11
C ARG A 817 -18.99 -23.03 -47.65
N SER A 818 -19.62 -24.06 -47.08
CA SER A 818 -20.06 -24.07 -45.67
C SER A 818 -18.96 -24.49 -44.70
N GLN A 819 -17.80 -24.94 -45.19
CA GLN A 819 -16.77 -25.58 -44.38
C GLN A 819 -15.42 -24.92 -44.62
N PHE A 820 -15.07 -24.00 -43.73
CA PHE A 820 -13.80 -23.27 -43.73
C PHE A 820 -12.73 -24.06 -42.96
N ASP A 821 -11.69 -24.52 -43.65
CA ASP A 821 -10.60 -25.32 -43.06
C ASP A 821 -9.28 -24.93 -43.73
N PRO A 822 -8.73 -23.74 -43.42
CA PRO A 822 -7.63 -23.19 -44.19
C PRO A 822 -6.36 -24.03 -44.05
N ILE A 823 -5.73 -24.32 -45.18
CA ILE A 823 -4.46 -25.06 -45.23
C ILE A 823 -3.37 -24.20 -45.88
N CYS A 824 -2.13 -24.40 -45.44
CA CYS A 824 -0.97 -23.77 -46.04
C CYS A 824 -0.31 -24.72 -47.03
N GLY A 825 -0.18 -24.30 -48.28
CA GLY A 825 0.62 -25.00 -49.28
C GLY A 825 2.12 -24.76 -49.09
N VAL A 826 2.94 -25.68 -49.59
CA VAL A 826 4.41 -25.50 -49.65
C VAL A 826 4.85 -24.30 -50.52
N ASP A 827 3.94 -23.79 -51.35
CA ASP A 827 4.07 -22.54 -52.11
C ASP A 827 3.93 -21.27 -51.26
N GLY A 828 3.57 -21.41 -49.97
CA GLY A 828 3.34 -20.29 -49.06
C GLY A 828 1.97 -19.61 -49.23
N ILE A 829 1.08 -20.19 -50.04
CA ILE A 829 -0.28 -19.68 -50.29
C ILE A 829 -1.27 -20.43 -49.41
N THR A 830 -2.25 -19.71 -48.85
CA THR A 830 -3.34 -20.31 -48.09
C THR A 830 -4.54 -20.61 -48.98
N TYR A 831 -5.09 -21.81 -48.82
CA TYR A 831 -6.26 -22.28 -49.54
C TYR A 831 -7.45 -22.42 -48.60
N TYR A 832 -8.67 -22.19 -49.10
CA TYR A 832 -9.91 -22.17 -48.32
C TYR A 832 -10.23 -23.49 -47.59
N SER A 833 -9.87 -24.62 -48.19
CA SER A 833 -10.02 -25.98 -47.64
C SER A 833 -9.11 -26.95 -48.40
N PRO A 834 -8.86 -28.18 -47.89
CA PRO A 834 -8.15 -29.22 -48.62
C PRO A 834 -8.77 -29.54 -49.99
N CYS A 835 -10.10 -29.51 -50.10
CA CYS A 835 -10.82 -29.68 -51.35
C CYS A 835 -10.53 -28.54 -52.35
N HIS A 836 -10.49 -27.29 -51.87
CA HIS A 836 -10.23 -26.13 -52.72
C HIS A 836 -8.76 -26.05 -53.18
N ALA A 837 -7.83 -26.67 -52.45
CA ALA A 837 -6.46 -26.91 -52.91
C ALA A 837 -6.34 -28.12 -53.87
N GLY A 838 -7.40 -28.91 -54.02
CA GLY A 838 -7.46 -30.06 -54.90
C GLY A 838 -6.67 -31.28 -54.41
N CYS A 839 -6.44 -31.40 -53.09
CA CYS A 839 -5.74 -32.54 -52.49
C CYS A 839 -6.63 -33.79 -52.49
N TYR A 840 -6.05 -34.99 -52.63
CA TYR A 840 -6.81 -36.26 -52.59
C TYR A 840 -6.55 -37.11 -51.34
N GLN A 841 -5.41 -36.93 -50.67
CA GLN A 841 -5.02 -37.74 -49.51
C GLN A 841 -4.70 -36.89 -48.28
N GLU A 842 -5.05 -37.40 -47.10
CA GLU A 842 -4.71 -36.81 -45.80
C GLU A 842 -4.04 -37.86 -44.88
N THR A 843 -3.00 -37.46 -44.14
CA THR A 843 -2.38 -38.29 -43.09
C THR A 843 -2.04 -37.44 -41.86
N LEU A 844 -2.08 -38.04 -40.67
CA LEU A 844 -1.77 -37.36 -39.40
C LEU A 844 -0.36 -37.73 -38.94
N ILE A 845 0.50 -36.75 -38.73
CA ILE A 845 1.90 -36.93 -38.33
C ILE A 845 2.23 -35.92 -37.21
N ASN A 846 2.66 -36.40 -36.03
CA ASN A 846 3.02 -35.54 -34.89
C ASN A 846 1.96 -34.45 -34.57
N ASP A 847 0.67 -34.84 -34.53
CA ASP A 847 -0.49 -33.94 -34.34
C ASP A 847 -0.76 -32.90 -35.45
N VAL A 848 -0.03 -32.95 -36.56
CA VAL A 848 -0.24 -32.10 -37.75
C VAL A 848 -0.87 -32.94 -38.88
N LYS A 849 -1.93 -32.43 -39.52
CA LYS A 849 -2.49 -33.08 -40.72
C LYS A 849 -1.71 -32.60 -41.94
N VAL A 850 -1.15 -33.55 -42.68
CA VAL A 850 -0.45 -33.31 -43.94
C VAL A 850 -1.29 -33.82 -45.10
N TYR A 851 -1.29 -33.07 -46.20
CA TYR A 851 -2.06 -33.35 -47.41
C TYR A 851 -1.15 -33.60 -48.60
N MET A 852 -1.56 -34.54 -49.45
CA MET A 852 -0.82 -35.02 -50.61
C MET A 852 -1.72 -35.06 -51.85
N ASP A 853 -1.09 -35.08 -53.03
CA ASP A 853 -1.72 -35.08 -54.35
C ASP A 853 -2.63 -33.86 -54.57
N CYS A 854 -2.12 -32.64 -54.42
CA CYS A 854 -2.89 -31.40 -54.52
C CYS A 854 -2.81 -30.78 -55.93
N SER A 855 -3.91 -30.78 -56.68
CA SER A 855 -3.93 -30.30 -58.06
C SER A 855 -3.72 -28.78 -58.25
N CYS A 856 -3.98 -27.97 -57.22
CA CYS A 856 -3.82 -26.52 -57.30
C CYS A 856 -2.44 -26.03 -56.85
N ILE A 857 -1.64 -26.87 -56.19
CA ILE A 857 -0.33 -26.49 -55.62
C ILE A 857 0.76 -26.85 -56.63
N HIS A 858 1.45 -25.83 -57.16
CA HIS A 858 2.45 -26.01 -58.22
C HIS A 858 3.88 -25.83 -57.67
N ALA A 859 4.19 -26.55 -56.59
CA ALA A 859 5.50 -26.51 -55.93
C ALA A 859 5.94 -27.94 -55.55
N PRO A 860 7.25 -28.23 -55.55
CA PRO A 860 7.75 -29.57 -55.21
C PRO A 860 7.42 -29.91 -53.75
N ALA A 861 6.97 -31.15 -53.50
CA ALA A 861 6.68 -31.65 -52.17
C ALA A 861 7.89 -31.52 -51.21
N MET A 862 7.60 -31.26 -49.94
CA MET A 862 8.61 -31.09 -48.88
C MET A 862 8.69 -32.33 -48.00
N ASN A 863 9.88 -32.61 -47.46
CA ASN A 863 10.16 -33.80 -46.66
C ASN A 863 9.97 -33.51 -45.17
N LEU A 864 9.11 -34.26 -44.48
CA LEU A 864 9.01 -34.25 -43.02
C LEU A 864 9.63 -35.50 -42.42
N THR A 865 10.56 -35.35 -41.46
CA THR A 865 11.18 -36.47 -40.73
C THR A 865 10.40 -36.78 -39.45
N THR A 866 9.92 -38.02 -39.32
CA THR A 866 9.18 -38.47 -38.12
C THR A 866 10.14 -38.86 -36.99
N SER A 867 9.97 -38.27 -35.81
CA SER A 867 10.85 -38.48 -34.64
C SER A 867 10.88 -39.91 -34.12
N ASP A 868 9.82 -40.69 -34.37
CA ASP A 868 9.65 -42.04 -33.81
C ASP A 868 10.02 -43.18 -34.77
N THR A 869 10.18 -42.93 -36.08
CA THR A 869 10.47 -44.01 -37.07
C THR A 869 11.55 -43.69 -38.11
N GLY A 870 12.00 -42.44 -38.24
CA GLY A 870 12.97 -42.05 -39.27
C GLY A 870 12.42 -42.11 -40.71
N ASN A 871 11.11 -42.35 -40.89
CA ASN A 871 10.46 -42.37 -42.19
C ASN A 871 10.28 -40.94 -42.71
N ILE A 872 10.64 -40.73 -43.97
CA ILE A 872 10.49 -39.47 -44.70
C ILE A 872 9.11 -39.46 -45.36
N VAL A 873 8.24 -38.53 -44.96
CA VAL A 873 6.94 -38.32 -45.61
C VAL A 873 6.98 -37.06 -46.46
N GLN A 874 6.57 -37.19 -47.73
CA GLN A 874 6.41 -36.07 -48.66
C GLN A 874 5.05 -35.43 -48.44
N TYR A 875 4.98 -34.10 -48.37
CA TYR A 875 3.72 -33.38 -48.26
C TYR A 875 3.72 -32.11 -49.11
N GLU A 876 2.53 -31.71 -49.56
CA GLU A 876 2.33 -30.50 -50.38
C GLU A 876 1.55 -29.42 -49.64
N ALA A 877 0.78 -29.78 -48.60
CA ALA A 877 0.14 -28.82 -47.72
C ALA A 877 0.00 -29.35 -46.28
N ILE A 878 -0.16 -28.42 -45.34
CA ILE A 878 -0.34 -28.69 -43.92
C ILE A 878 -1.49 -27.85 -43.33
N ASN A 879 -2.12 -28.36 -42.28
CA ASN A 879 -3.24 -27.69 -41.60
C ASN A 879 -2.84 -26.56 -40.63
N THR A 880 -1.66 -25.97 -40.80
CA THR A 880 -1.18 -24.82 -40.02
C THR A 880 -1.27 -23.55 -40.85
N THR A 881 -1.31 -22.40 -40.19
CA THR A 881 -1.26 -21.09 -40.87
C THR A 881 0.09 -20.89 -41.56
N CYS A 882 0.10 -20.32 -42.77
CA CYS A 882 1.35 -19.96 -43.44
C CYS A 882 2.14 -18.92 -42.64
N SER A 883 3.47 -19.07 -42.63
CA SER A 883 4.37 -18.11 -41.98
C SER A 883 4.31 -16.75 -42.68
N SER A 884 4.04 -15.69 -41.92
CA SER A 884 4.07 -14.33 -42.47
C SER A 884 5.51 -13.84 -42.68
N THR A 885 5.70 -12.99 -43.69
CA THR A 885 6.99 -12.31 -43.97
C THR A 885 7.20 -11.05 -43.12
N CYS A 886 6.33 -10.79 -42.14
CA CYS A 886 6.29 -9.51 -41.45
C CYS A 886 7.30 -9.42 -40.29
N SER A 887 8.31 -8.57 -40.44
CA SER A 887 9.36 -8.36 -39.42
C SER A 887 8.96 -7.40 -38.28
N TYR A 888 7.79 -6.74 -38.37
CA TYR A 888 7.39 -5.66 -37.46
C TYR A 888 6.71 -6.11 -36.16
N LEU A 889 6.47 -7.41 -35.96
CA LEU A 889 5.75 -7.95 -34.79
C LEU A 889 6.35 -7.49 -33.45
N TRP A 890 7.65 -7.69 -33.25
CA TRP A 890 8.32 -7.33 -31.99
C TRP A 890 8.41 -5.82 -31.77
N LEU A 891 8.59 -5.05 -32.85
CA LEU A 891 8.56 -3.59 -32.79
C LEU A 891 7.18 -3.08 -32.34
N PHE A 892 6.11 -3.66 -32.90
CA PHE A 892 4.73 -3.35 -32.52
C PHE A 892 4.49 -3.70 -31.04
N ILE A 893 4.92 -4.87 -30.57
CA ILE A 893 4.76 -5.30 -29.17
C ILE A 893 5.42 -4.31 -28.20
N VAL A 894 6.66 -3.87 -28.47
CA VAL A 894 7.38 -2.93 -27.60
C VAL A 894 6.70 -1.56 -27.57
N LEU A 895 6.27 -1.05 -28.72
CA LEU A 895 5.57 0.24 -28.78
C LEU A 895 4.17 0.16 -28.15
N ALA A 896 3.45 -0.94 -28.35
CA ALA A 896 2.17 -1.20 -27.71
C ALA A 896 2.31 -1.30 -26.18
N PHE A 897 3.41 -1.91 -25.68
CA PHE A 897 3.76 -1.90 -24.27
C PHE A 897 3.98 -0.49 -23.73
N CYS A 898 4.79 0.34 -24.38
CA CYS A 898 5.00 1.72 -23.96
C CYS A 898 3.69 2.53 -23.97
N ASN A 899 2.85 2.34 -24.99
CA ASN A 899 1.54 2.98 -25.10
C ASN A 899 0.60 2.58 -23.94
N MET A 900 0.49 1.28 -23.66
CA MET A 900 -0.32 0.78 -22.54
C MET A 900 0.25 1.19 -21.19
N PHE A 901 1.57 1.16 -21.02
CA PHE A 901 2.23 1.55 -19.77
C PHE A 901 1.95 3.01 -19.43
N MET A 902 2.09 3.92 -20.40
CA MET A 902 1.78 5.35 -20.21
C MET A 902 0.29 5.59 -19.98
N THR A 903 -0.58 4.82 -20.63
CA THR A 903 -2.03 4.85 -20.39
C THR A 903 -2.36 4.49 -18.94
N PHE A 904 -1.83 3.37 -18.45
CA PHE A 904 -2.05 2.93 -17.07
C PHE A 904 -1.35 3.80 -16.03
N LEU A 905 -0.23 4.46 -16.38
CA LEU A 905 0.46 5.44 -15.55
C LEU A 905 -0.45 6.61 -15.14
N CYS A 906 -1.39 7.01 -16.00
CA CYS A 906 -2.34 8.10 -15.73
C CYS A 906 -3.54 7.70 -14.84
N THR A 907 -3.89 6.41 -14.78
CA THR A 907 -5.16 5.96 -14.19
C THR A 907 -5.26 6.19 -12.68
N MET A 908 -4.24 5.79 -11.91
CA MET A 908 -4.17 6.02 -10.46
C MET A 908 -4.06 7.52 -10.10
N PRO A 909 -3.22 8.31 -10.78
CA PRO A 909 -3.24 9.77 -10.69
C PRO A 909 -4.58 10.43 -10.92
N ALA A 910 -5.30 10.04 -11.98
CA ALA A 910 -6.62 10.57 -12.29
C ALA A 910 -7.65 10.21 -11.21
N LEU A 911 -7.60 8.99 -10.65
CA LEU A 911 -8.45 8.59 -9.54
C LEU A 911 -8.14 9.40 -8.26
N SER A 912 -6.85 9.57 -7.95
CA SER A 912 -6.41 10.36 -6.79
C SER A 912 -6.79 11.84 -6.92
N SER A 913 -6.75 12.44 -8.12
CA SER A 913 -7.16 13.82 -8.32
C SER A 913 -8.68 13.97 -8.16
N THR A 914 -9.47 13.02 -8.68
CA THR A 914 -10.93 13.00 -8.50
C THR A 914 -11.32 12.97 -7.02
N LEU A 915 -10.65 12.15 -6.20
CA LEU A 915 -10.92 12.06 -4.75
C LEU A 915 -10.52 13.30 -3.95
N ARG A 916 -9.54 14.08 -4.43
CA ARG A 916 -9.08 15.33 -3.79
C ARG A 916 -9.95 16.53 -4.13
N VAL A 917 -10.60 16.52 -5.30
CA VAL A 917 -11.46 17.61 -5.80
C VAL A 917 -12.88 17.59 -5.19
N VAL A 918 -13.27 16.47 -4.58
CA VAL A 918 -14.60 16.23 -3.98
C VAL A 918 -14.53 16.27 -2.45
N ARG A 919 -15.59 16.77 -1.80
CA ARG A 919 -15.73 16.79 -0.34
C ARG A 919 -15.77 15.38 0.25
N ASP A 920 -15.27 15.23 1.47
CA ASP A 920 -15.05 13.93 2.14
C ASP A 920 -16.35 13.12 2.33
N ASP A 921 -17.46 13.79 2.59
CA ASP A 921 -18.81 13.21 2.76
C ASP A 921 -19.44 12.69 1.47
N GLN A 922 -18.93 13.11 0.31
CA GLN A 922 -19.49 12.78 -1.01
C GLN A 922 -18.59 11.86 -1.86
N ARG A 923 -17.45 11.40 -1.35
CA ARG A 923 -16.46 10.63 -2.13
C ARG A 923 -17.02 9.32 -2.71
N SER A 924 -17.73 8.53 -1.89
CA SER A 924 -18.32 7.25 -2.32
C SER A 924 -19.36 7.44 -3.42
N PHE A 925 -20.21 8.47 -3.27
CA PHE A 925 -21.19 8.86 -4.27
C PHE A 925 -20.52 9.39 -5.55
N ALA A 926 -19.45 10.18 -5.42
CA ALA A 926 -18.72 10.72 -6.56
C ALA A 926 -17.98 9.65 -7.37
N LEU A 927 -17.38 8.65 -6.70
CA LEU A 927 -16.83 7.47 -7.38
C LEU A 927 -17.93 6.70 -8.13
N GLY A 928 -19.12 6.55 -7.53
CA GLY A 928 -20.28 5.95 -8.20
C GLY A 928 -20.67 6.73 -9.48
N VAL A 929 -20.79 8.06 -9.39
CA VAL A 929 -21.12 8.92 -10.53
C VAL A 929 -20.01 8.93 -11.59
N GLN A 930 -18.75 8.86 -11.19
CA GLN A 930 -17.61 8.73 -12.08
C GLN A 930 -17.74 7.48 -12.96
N TRP A 931 -17.90 6.31 -12.34
CA TRP A 931 -18.01 5.05 -13.07
C TRP A 931 -19.26 4.97 -13.95
N ILE A 932 -20.36 5.60 -13.55
CA ILE A 932 -21.56 5.73 -14.40
C ILE A 932 -21.22 6.47 -15.70
N LYS A 933 -20.55 7.62 -15.62
CA LYS A 933 -20.18 8.40 -16.81
C LYS A 933 -19.16 7.68 -17.69
N VAL A 934 -18.13 7.12 -17.07
CA VAL A 934 -17.08 6.37 -17.77
C VAL A 934 -17.69 5.18 -18.52
N ARG A 935 -18.71 4.53 -17.97
CA ARG A 935 -19.41 3.42 -18.62
C ARG A 935 -20.30 3.86 -19.78
N ILE A 936 -21.18 4.84 -19.56
CA ILE A 936 -22.11 5.33 -20.59
C ILE A 936 -21.36 5.88 -21.81
N LEU A 937 -20.35 6.72 -21.58
CA LEU A 937 -19.66 7.46 -22.65
C LEU A 937 -18.40 6.76 -23.16
N GLY A 938 -17.85 5.82 -22.39
CA GLY A 938 -16.57 5.17 -22.69
C GLY A 938 -16.68 3.66 -22.86
N THR A 939 -16.77 2.91 -21.76
CA THR A 939 -16.52 1.46 -21.82
C THR A 939 -17.64 0.65 -22.48
N ILE A 940 -18.91 1.08 -22.41
CA ILE A 940 -20.03 0.41 -23.12
C ILE A 940 -19.91 0.57 -24.65
N PRO A 941 -19.77 1.79 -25.20
CA PRO A 941 -19.67 1.94 -26.66
C PRO A 941 -18.36 1.43 -27.23
N ALA A 942 -17.29 1.30 -26.44
CA ALA A 942 -15.96 0.91 -26.92
C ALA A 942 -15.95 -0.41 -27.70
N PRO A 943 -16.28 -1.57 -27.11
CA PRO A 943 -16.25 -2.83 -27.84
C PRO A 943 -17.20 -2.84 -29.06
N MET A 944 -18.34 -2.14 -28.97
CA MET A 944 -19.29 -2.06 -30.09
C MET A 944 -18.71 -1.28 -31.28
N VAL A 945 -18.07 -0.13 -31.02
CA VAL A 945 -17.45 0.70 -32.07
C VAL A 945 -16.23 0.01 -32.67
N PHE A 946 -15.35 -0.57 -31.84
CA PHE A 946 -14.19 -1.32 -32.33
C PHE A 946 -14.60 -2.55 -33.13
N GLY A 947 -15.59 -3.33 -32.66
CA GLY A 947 -16.11 -4.49 -33.35
C GLY A 947 -16.75 -4.14 -34.70
N ALA A 948 -17.54 -3.07 -34.76
CA ALA A 948 -18.15 -2.59 -36.01
C ALA A 948 -17.10 -2.11 -37.03
N LEU A 949 -16.06 -1.41 -36.58
CA LEU A 949 -14.97 -0.96 -37.46
C LEU A 949 -14.14 -2.13 -38.00
N ILE A 950 -13.94 -3.20 -37.21
CA ILE A 950 -13.27 -4.42 -37.69
C ILE A 950 -14.16 -5.14 -38.70
N ASP A 951 -15.45 -5.28 -38.42
CA ASP A 951 -16.40 -5.95 -39.32
C ASP A 951 -16.49 -5.25 -40.69
N ASP A 952 -16.34 -3.92 -40.76
CA ASP A 952 -16.30 -3.16 -42.02
C ASP A 952 -15.08 -3.50 -42.91
N THR A 953 -14.00 -4.03 -42.31
CA THR A 953 -12.78 -4.43 -43.04
C THR A 953 -12.83 -5.86 -43.59
N CYS A 954 -13.99 -6.53 -43.49
CA CYS A 954 -14.13 -7.93 -43.88
C CYS A 954 -14.04 -8.14 -45.40
N ILE A 955 -13.14 -9.04 -45.82
CA ILE A 955 -12.99 -9.48 -47.22
C ILE A 955 -13.91 -10.68 -47.50
N LEU A 956 -14.00 -11.63 -46.55
CA LEU A 956 -14.76 -12.87 -46.70
C LEU A 956 -15.66 -13.14 -45.50
N TRP A 957 -16.97 -13.19 -45.73
CA TRP A 957 -17.97 -13.53 -44.73
C TRP A 957 -18.27 -15.04 -44.72
N ASN A 958 -18.54 -15.60 -43.55
CA ASN A 958 -19.19 -16.90 -43.45
C ASN A 958 -20.68 -16.77 -43.80
N GLU A 959 -21.13 -17.45 -44.85
CA GLU A 959 -22.52 -17.36 -45.33
C GLU A 959 -23.37 -18.49 -44.73
N THR A 960 -24.43 -18.12 -44.01
CA THR A 960 -25.47 -19.05 -43.52
C THR A 960 -26.80 -18.76 -44.21
N CYS A 961 -27.70 -19.74 -44.25
CA CYS A 961 -28.99 -19.63 -44.96
C CYS A 961 -29.89 -18.46 -44.45
N GLU A 962 -29.66 -17.94 -43.24
CA GLU A 962 -30.41 -16.83 -42.63
C GLU A 962 -29.66 -15.47 -42.63
N GLY A 963 -28.40 -15.40 -43.07
CA GLY A 963 -27.63 -14.15 -43.14
C GLY A 963 -26.10 -14.30 -43.08
N ARG A 964 -25.39 -13.15 -43.00
CA ARG A 964 -23.93 -13.07 -42.81
C ARG A 964 -23.55 -13.43 -41.37
N GLY A 965 -22.68 -14.42 -41.18
CA GLY A 965 -22.12 -14.84 -39.87
C GLY A 965 -20.80 -14.14 -39.53
N ALA A 966 -19.87 -14.83 -38.87
CA ALA A 966 -18.54 -14.30 -38.55
C ALA A 966 -17.70 -14.02 -39.82
N CYS A 967 -16.86 -12.99 -39.78
CA CYS A 967 -15.90 -12.72 -40.85
C CYS A 967 -14.68 -13.66 -40.74
N LEU A 968 -14.27 -14.24 -41.86
CA LEU A 968 -13.20 -15.24 -41.95
C LEU A 968 -11.84 -14.62 -42.30
N VAL A 969 -11.83 -13.56 -43.12
CA VAL A 969 -10.60 -12.88 -43.58
C VAL A 969 -10.81 -11.37 -43.59
N TYR A 970 -9.88 -10.63 -42.98
CA TYR A 970 -9.91 -9.16 -42.84
C TYR A 970 -8.83 -8.48 -43.67
N ASP A 971 -9.05 -7.22 -44.05
CA ASP A 971 -8.05 -6.38 -44.70
C ASP A 971 -7.16 -5.66 -43.67
N ASN A 972 -5.89 -6.07 -43.62
CA ASN A 972 -4.91 -5.54 -42.68
C ASN A 972 -4.66 -4.04 -42.88
N TYR A 973 -4.76 -3.49 -44.09
CA TYR A 973 -4.49 -2.07 -44.33
C TYR A 973 -5.53 -1.16 -43.65
N TYR A 974 -6.82 -1.45 -43.87
CA TYR A 974 -7.91 -0.65 -43.30
C TYR A 974 -8.06 -0.90 -41.80
N MET A 975 -7.84 -2.13 -41.33
CA MET A 975 -7.91 -2.49 -39.92
C MET A 975 -6.90 -1.70 -39.07
N SER A 976 -5.65 -1.58 -39.54
CA SER A 976 -4.61 -0.76 -38.88
C SER A 976 -4.98 0.73 -38.86
N ARG A 977 -5.50 1.29 -39.96
CA ARG A 977 -5.85 2.72 -40.07
C ARG A 977 -7.03 3.13 -39.21
N TYR A 978 -8.08 2.31 -39.14
CA TYR A 978 -9.23 2.58 -38.28
C TYR A 978 -8.86 2.51 -36.80
N MET A 979 -8.02 1.56 -36.40
CA MET A 979 -7.49 1.48 -35.03
C MET A 979 -6.64 2.70 -34.67
N LEU A 980 -5.75 3.12 -35.57
CA LEU A 980 -4.94 4.33 -35.37
C LEU A 980 -5.80 5.59 -35.24
N ALA A 981 -6.78 5.78 -36.13
CA ALA A 981 -7.64 6.95 -36.12
C ALA A 981 -8.41 7.06 -34.80
N LEU A 982 -9.01 5.95 -34.34
CA LEU A 982 -9.78 5.94 -33.11
C LEU A 982 -8.88 6.10 -31.86
N ALA A 983 -7.70 5.48 -31.85
CA ALA A 983 -6.70 5.67 -30.80
C ALA A 983 -6.25 7.13 -30.67
N PHE A 984 -5.95 7.77 -31.80
CA PHE A 984 -5.51 9.16 -31.86
C PHE A 984 -6.62 10.11 -31.39
N ILE A 985 -7.86 9.94 -31.90
CA ILE A 985 -9.02 10.76 -31.50
C ILE A 985 -9.28 10.62 -30.00
N GLY A 986 -9.27 9.39 -29.47
CA GLY A 986 -9.48 9.14 -28.05
C GLY A 986 -8.43 9.80 -27.17
N LYS A 987 -7.13 9.69 -27.53
CA LYS A 987 -6.04 10.31 -26.77
C LYS A 987 -5.99 11.83 -26.90
N ALA A 988 -6.30 12.38 -28.07
CA ALA A 988 -6.42 13.82 -28.26
C ALA A 988 -7.55 14.40 -27.40
N ALA A 989 -8.69 13.70 -27.30
CA ALA A 989 -9.78 14.06 -26.41
C ALA A 989 -9.35 14.00 -24.92
N SER A 990 -8.65 12.93 -24.50
CA SER A 990 -8.10 12.82 -23.14
C SER A 990 -7.17 13.99 -22.79
N LEU A 991 -6.26 14.36 -23.69
CA LEU A 991 -5.33 15.47 -23.50
C LEU A 991 -6.08 16.79 -23.32
N LEU A 992 -7.09 17.05 -24.15
CA LEU A 992 -7.95 18.22 -24.05
C LEU A 992 -8.69 18.26 -22.71
N PHE A 993 -9.27 17.15 -22.27
CA PHE A 993 -10.03 17.10 -21.02
C PHE A 993 -9.14 17.23 -19.78
N PHE A 994 -7.95 16.62 -19.76
CA PHE A 994 -6.98 16.88 -18.69
C PHE A 994 -6.50 18.33 -18.67
N PHE A 995 -6.38 18.97 -19.83
CA PHE A 995 -6.01 20.39 -19.93
C PHE A 995 -7.11 21.28 -19.37
N LEU A 996 -8.36 21.04 -19.75
CA LEU A 996 -9.52 21.76 -19.22
C LEU A 996 -9.72 21.51 -17.72
N ALA A 997 -9.46 20.30 -17.22
CA ALA A 997 -9.50 20.00 -15.80
C ALA A 997 -8.43 20.78 -15.02
N TRP A 998 -7.21 20.87 -15.56
CA TRP A 998 -6.14 21.68 -14.97
C TRP A 998 -6.48 23.18 -14.98
N TRP A 999 -7.04 23.68 -16.08
CA TRP A 999 -7.42 25.08 -16.25
C TRP A 999 -8.56 25.51 -15.32
N THR A 1000 -9.53 24.62 -15.09
CA THR A 1000 -10.72 24.91 -14.27
C THR A 1000 -10.53 24.64 -12.78
N TYR A 1001 -9.41 24.03 -12.39
CA TYR A 1001 -9.09 23.74 -10.99
C TYR A 1001 -8.61 25.00 -10.24
N VAL A 1002 -9.24 25.29 -9.09
CA VAL A 1002 -8.85 26.40 -8.19
C VAL A 1002 -8.45 25.81 -6.83
N PRO A 1003 -7.22 26.06 -6.33
CA PRO A 1003 -6.76 25.55 -5.03
C PRO A 1003 -7.42 26.29 -3.85
N PRO A 1004 -7.60 25.62 -2.68
CA PRO A 1004 -8.11 26.28 -1.48
C PRO A 1004 -7.15 27.39 -1.01
N GLY A 1005 -7.69 28.59 -0.73
CA GLY A 1005 -6.92 29.77 -0.27
C GLY A 1005 -6.62 30.83 -1.33
N GLY A 1006 -7.03 30.63 -2.58
CA GLY A 1006 -6.75 31.54 -3.69
C GLY A 1006 -7.77 32.67 -3.88
N ARG A 1007 -7.99 33.54 -2.89
CA ARG A 1007 -8.58 34.88 -3.13
C ARG A 1007 -8.23 35.84 -2.00
N GLY A 1008 -7.21 36.69 -2.23
CA GLY A 1008 -6.95 37.85 -1.39
C GLY A 1008 -5.48 38.21 -1.17
N ILE A 1009 -4.63 38.23 -2.19
CA ILE A 1009 -3.42 39.07 -2.17
C ILE A 1009 -3.36 39.80 -3.51
N ASN A 1010 -3.61 41.10 -3.44
CA ASN A 1010 -3.58 42.05 -4.55
C ASN A 1010 -2.27 41.95 -5.35
N GLU A 1011 -2.41 42.03 -6.67
CA GLU A 1011 -1.38 41.96 -7.72
C GLU A 1011 -0.37 43.14 -7.73
N ASN A 1012 -0.12 43.83 -6.61
CA ASN A 1012 0.79 45.00 -6.59
C ASN A 1012 2.13 44.79 -5.87
N SER A 1013 2.47 43.59 -5.38
CA SER A 1013 3.74 43.35 -4.67
C SER A 1013 4.74 42.42 -5.37
N ARG A 1014 4.43 41.91 -6.57
CA ARG A 1014 5.33 41.01 -7.32
C ARG A 1014 6.20 41.67 -8.40
N GLN A 1015 6.17 42.99 -8.53
CA GLN A 1015 7.04 43.75 -9.45
C GLN A 1015 8.22 44.47 -8.80
N GLN A 1016 8.45 44.32 -7.48
CA GLN A 1016 9.56 44.99 -6.79
C GLN A 1016 10.66 44.07 -6.23
N THR A 1017 10.64 42.76 -6.50
CA THR A 1017 11.66 41.83 -5.96
C THR A 1017 12.33 40.93 -7.01
N ALA A 1018 12.31 41.35 -8.28
CA ALA A 1018 12.98 40.65 -9.38
C ALA A 1018 13.92 41.55 -10.22
N ALA A 1019 14.24 42.76 -9.74
CA ALA A 1019 15.09 43.72 -10.46
C ALA A 1019 16.22 44.31 -9.59
N THR A 1020 16.72 43.57 -8.60
CA THR A 1020 17.89 44.00 -7.80
C THR A 1020 18.73 42.80 -7.37
N LEU A 1021 19.21 42.00 -8.34
CA LEU A 1021 20.25 40.99 -8.10
C LEU A 1021 21.02 40.63 -9.39
N MET A 1022 21.26 41.62 -10.25
CA MET A 1022 22.25 41.54 -11.33
C MET A 1022 22.76 42.95 -11.62
N LEU A 1023 23.72 43.42 -10.82
CA LEU A 1023 24.79 44.37 -11.16
C LEU A 1023 25.43 44.92 -9.87
N SER A 1024 26.76 44.98 -9.89
CA SER A 1024 27.69 45.69 -8.98
C SER A 1024 28.31 44.89 -7.82
N ASP A 1025 29.24 44.00 -8.19
CA ASP A 1025 30.57 44.01 -7.58
C ASP A 1025 31.25 45.34 -7.95
N THR A 1026 31.52 46.21 -6.97
CA THR A 1026 32.79 46.95 -6.81
C THR A 1026 32.75 47.86 -5.57
N SER A 1027 33.73 47.63 -4.70
CA SER A 1027 34.52 48.63 -3.94
C SER A 1027 33.87 49.60 -2.93
N GLN A 1028 34.54 49.67 -1.77
CA GLN A 1028 34.80 50.81 -0.86
C GLN A 1028 34.18 50.80 0.54
N GLU A 1029 35.07 50.51 1.49
CA GLU A 1029 35.48 51.32 2.67
C GLU A 1029 34.41 52.01 3.54
N ALA A 1030 34.37 51.52 4.79
CA ALA A 1030 34.34 52.23 6.07
C ALA A 1030 33.75 53.66 6.14
N GLN A 1031 32.74 53.85 7.01
CA GLN A 1031 32.81 54.92 8.01
C GLN A 1031 31.89 54.66 9.21
N ILE A 1032 32.50 54.79 10.39
CA ILE A 1032 31.92 54.92 11.73
C ILE A 1032 31.33 56.34 11.87
N VAL A 1033 30.23 56.51 12.62
CA VAL A 1033 29.97 57.58 13.64
C VAL A 1033 28.48 57.54 14.09
N PRO A 1034 28.16 57.95 15.34
CA PRO A 1034 27.04 57.42 16.14
C PRO A 1034 25.94 58.46 16.52
N ILE A 1035 25.05 58.05 17.45
CA ILE A 1035 24.21 58.87 18.38
C ILE A 1035 22.82 59.27 17.82
N PRO A 1036 21.73 59.32 18.64
CA PRO A 1036 21.66 59.40 20.11
C PRO A 1036 21.16 58.20 20.90
#